data_AF-A0A8J6ZEG9-F1
#
_entry.id   AF-A0A8J6ZEG9-F1
#
_cell.length_a   1.000
_cell.length_b   1.000
_cell.length_c   1.000
_cell.angle_alpha   90.00
_cell.angle_beta   90.00
_cell.angle_gamma   90.00
#
_symmetry.space_group_name_H-M   'P 1'
#
loop_
_entity.id
_entity.type
_entity.pdbx_description
1 polymer ?
#
loop_
_entity_poly.entity_id
_entity_poly.type
_entity_poly.pdbx_seq_one_letter_code
_entity_poly.pdbx_strand_id
1 'polypeptide(L)'
;MAEEFFYSAEVNVQLLISLMKAHGIRKVIISPGTTNITFGVSVRNDPYFQVYSSVDERSAAYMACGMAAESGEPVALSCTGATASRNYMPGLTEAFYRKLPVLAITSTQRFYRVGQLYPQLIDRSEQPADLVRTSLQLPLLSTKPTIEAYAVKVNDALLELRRNGGGPVHINLETNFSKDFSVKELPEFSVIRRYVTADAFPPIPKNIRVAISVGSHKPFTAEQTEAVDKFCAAYDAVVFTDHSSSYKGKYNVLATILATQSDATEFDDLLKPDLLIYIGEQSGDYYMLGKLRGAKAVWRVSPDGEVRSPFGKLQNVFQMTEQEFFTRYADTAPSTEARDAYLKSLLAATEKLYAKIPDVPFSNVWVAKTTAPRLPEGCAVHLGVSNTMRSWTFFKLPQSIMSCANLGCRGIDGALSSALGMSLANRDRIHFCMVGDLTFFYDMNSLGNRYVGNNLRILLVNNGRGTEFRMYSHYAARFGEDADPFIAAAGHFGNKSPDLVRHYAQDLGFEYLTASTKEEFLQQVEHFVSPEKFDKPILFEVFTNPKEESDALRAIRNITKQPATKPNPATKPTPATKPTPATKPTPAVKPTPAVKPQSEPISQFTIAPSNSAVKATPAVKPQSELISQFTIAPPNPHSLPKIETALKTQPTPQPATKPQPKSTPNPAPVASGKKFELRPMAPVEQKKNDLTPLKKARLGFGVLRLPFKDGNIDVQEVRRMVDEYMKSDFCYFDTHPAYCKHKSQSTVRELVVKRYPRESFLLADKMPWPIKATSDYERIFSAELKDCAVEYFDYYLLHALSEKTYQMHERFGGFEFLKKLKAQGLVRHIGFSFHDKPDVLEKILSAHSEVEFVQLQINYLDWDDPFYQARKLYETAKRFGKKIMVMEPIKGGALANLEKFQIGNLDRATFARTALRFVASLDVDVILSGMSALEHVVENRKTLAEPVTLTDDDKKLYPQIIDAIKAAHQIPCTACRYCEAECPKKIPIPDILALLNNHRSNRGENDRSYLGRTRNHYRRYFFDGPKASDCIACGACARRCPQRIQIPEHMREAVKLFEAK
;
A
#
# COMPACT_ATOMS: atom_id res chain seq x y z
N MET A 1 -37.52 -13.14 30.64
CA MET A 1 -36.16 -13.42 31.15
C MET A 1 -35.30 -12.22 30.78
N ALA A 2 -34.59 -11.62 31.74
CA ALA A 2 -33.66 -10.54 31.42
C ALA A 2 -32.54 -11.09 30.52
N GLU A 3 -32.23 -10.43 29.40
CA GLU A 3 -31.08 -10.80 28.58
C GLU A 3 -29.80 -10.64 29.41
N GLU A 4 -29.04 -11.72 29.62
CA GLU A 4 -27.70 -11.66 30.21
C GLU A 4 -26.70 -11.15 29.17
N PHE A 5 -25.98 -10.07 29.51
CA PHE A 5 -24.92 -9.50 28.68
C PHE A 5 -23.55 -9.93 29.20
N PHE A 6 -22.64 -10.32 28.31
CA PHE A 6 -21.26 -10.72 28.63
C PHE A 6 -20.27 -9.72 27.98
N TYR A 7 -19.24 -10.19 27.27
CA TYR A 7 -18.30 -9.35 26.53
C TYR A 7 -18.85 -8.97 25.16
N SER A 8 -18.48 -7.78 24.68
CA SER A 8 -18.77 -7.34 23.31
C SER A 8 -18.13 -8.27 22.28
N ALA A 9 -18.80 -8.49 21.15
CA ALA A 9 -18.24 -9.21 20.00
C ALA A 9 -17.12 -8.44 19.27
N GLU A 10 -16.84 -7.19 19.66
CA GLU A 10 -15.74 -6.39 19.10
C GLU A 10 -14.37 -6.95 19.55
N VAL A 11 -13.63 -7.55 18.61
CA VAL A 11 -12.37 -8.26 18.89
C VAL A 11 -11.29 -7.36 19.51
N ASN A 12 -11.25 -6.08 19.16
CA ASN A 12 -10.31 -5.13 19.76
C ASN A 12 -10.65 -4.81 21.23
N VAL A 13 -11.93 -4.81 21.60
CA VAL A 13 -12.38 -4.71 23.00
C VAL A 13 -11.97 -5.97 23.76
N GLN A 14 -12.23 -7.15 23.19
CA GLN A 14 -11.83 -8.44 23.78
C GLN A 14 -10.32 -8.53 24.00
N LEU A 15 -9.53 -8.13 22.99
CA LEU A 15 -8.07 -8.09 23.05
C LEU A 15 -7.59 -7.20 24.20
N LEU A 16 -8.11 -5.98 24.29
CA LEU A 16 -7.72 -5.04 25.33
C LEU A 16 -8.05 -5.58 26.72
N ILE A 17 -9.27 -6.08 26.93
CA ILE A 17 -9.71 -6.62 28.22
C ILE A 17 -8.86 -7.84 28.62
N SER A 18 -8.64 -8.78 27.70
CA SER A 18 -7.85 -9.98 27.95
C SER A 18 -6.41 -9.62 28.37
N LEU A 19 -5.78 -8.67 27.68
CA LEU A 19 -4.44 -8.21 28.04
C LEU A 19 -4.41 -7.35 29.32
N MET A 20 -5.45 -6.56 29.61
CA MET A 20 -5.58 -5.87 30.90
C MET A 20 -5.57 -6.88 32.07
N LYS A 21 -6.32 -7.99 31.95
CA LYS A 21 -6.33 -9.07 32.95
C LYS A 21 -4.94 -9.70 33.09
N ALA A 22 -4.30 -10.01 31.97
CA ALA A 22 -2.95 -10.58 31.97
C ALA A 22 -1.92 -9.64 32.64
N HIS A 23 -2.06 -8.32 32.48
CA HIS A 23 -1.18 -7.30 33.08
C HIS A 23 -1.61 -6.86 34.49
N GLY A 24 -2.60 -7.50 35.10
CA GLY A 24 -3.00 -7.23 36.48
C GLY A 24 -3.78 -5.93 36.66
N ILE A 25 -4.43 -5.41 35.62
CA ILE A 25 -5.17 -4.14 35.66
C ILE A 25 -6.61 -4.42 36.09
N ARG A 26 -6.90 -4.22 37.38
CA ARG A 26 -8.16 -4.64 38.00
C ARG A 26 -9.17 -3.50 38.21
N LYS A 27 -8.70 -2.30 38.56
CA LYS A 27 -9.54 -1.16 38.94
C LYS A 27 -9.87 -0.33 37.70
N VAL A 28 -11.15 -0.06 37.47
CA VAL A 28 -11.64 0.70 36.30
C VAL A 28 -12.63 1.77 36.74
N ILE A 29 -12.39 3.03 36.38
CA ILE A 29 -13.35 4.13 36.56
C ILE A 29 -14.01 4.42 35.22
N ILE A 30 -15.34 4.36 35.15
CA ILE A 30 -16.11 4.60 33.94
C ILE A 30 -16.87 5.91 34.07
N SER A 31 -16.59 6.81 33.12
CA SER A 31 -17.39 8.00 32.86
C SER A 31 -18.45 7.68 31.80
N PRO A 32 -19.73 8.04 32.03
CA PRO A 32 -20.84 7.58 31.21
C PRO A 32 -20.80 8.15 29.79
N GLY A 33 -21.07 7.32 28.79
CA GLY A 33 -21.15 7.74 27.39
C GLY A 33 -21.55 6.62 26.44
N THR A 34 -22.04 6.97 25.26
CA THR A 34 -22.48 5.97 24.27
C THR A 34 -21.31 5.28 23.57
N THR A 35 -20.24 6.00 23.27
CA THR A 35 -19.10 5.47 22.49
C THR A 35 -18.28 4.45 23.28
N ASN A 36 -18.31 4.46 24.61
CA ASN A 36 -17.59 3.49 25.44
C ASN A 36 -18.46 2.34 25.97
N ILE A 37 -19.71 2.18 25.49
CA ILE A 37 -20.61 1.10 25.95
C ILE A 37 -20.02 -0.29 25.73
N THR A 38 -19.38 -0.55 24.58
CA THR A 38 -18.84 -1.89 24.27
C THR A 38 -17.77 -2.31 25.27
N PHE A 39 -16.90 -1.39 25.68
CA PHE A 39 -15.94 -1.61 26.75
C PHE A 39 -16.60 -1.64 28.13
N GLY A 40 -17.42 -0.64 28.45
CA GLY A 40 -17.97 -0.45 29.80
C GLY A 40 -18.90 -1.57 30.26
N VAL A 41 -19.76 -2.09 29.36
CA VAL A 41 -20.62 -3.24 29.66
C VAL A 41 -19.77 -4.51 29.84
N SER A 42 -18.78 -4.70 28.97
CA SER A 42 -17.89 -5.88 29.02
C SER A 42 -17.14 -5.98 30.35
N VAL A 43 -16.55 -4.90 30.85
CA VAL A 43 -15.80 -4.91 32.13
C VAL A 43 -16.72 -4.94 33.35
N ARG A 44 -17.92 -4.34 33.27
CA ARG A 44 -18.91 -4.38 34.37
C ARG A 44 -19.38 -5.81 34.64
N ASN A 45 -19.50 -6.63 33.61
CA ASN A 45 -20.03 -7.99 33.71
C ASN A 45 -18.94 -9.05 33.93
N ASP A 46 -17.68 -8.65 34.06
CA ASP A 46 -16.56 -9.55 34.40
C ASP A 46 -16.15 -9.34 35.87
N PRO A 47 -16.30 -10.35 36.75
CA PRO A 47 -16.04 -10.23 38.19
C PRO A 47 -14.56 -9.98 38.52
N TYR A 48 -13.65 -10.12 37.55
CA TYR A 48 -12.26 -9.73 37.73
C TYR A 48 -12.14 -8.23 38.05
N PHE A 49 -12.91 -7.36 37.37
CA PHE A 49 -12.76 -5.92 37.47
C PHE A 49 -13.53 -5.31 38.64
N GLN A 50 -12.91 -4.32 39.29
CA GLN A 50 -13.56 -3.45 40.26
C GLN A 50 -13.94 -2.15 39.56
N VAL A 51 -15.23 -1.97 39.30
CA VAL A 51 -15.74 -0.85 38.48
C VAL A 51 -16.32 0.25 39.36
N TYR A 52 -15.85 1.47 39.13
CA TYR A 52 -16.31 2.70 39.79
C TYR A 52 -16.94 3.62 38.73
N SER A 53 -17.87 4.49 39.14
CA SER A 53 -18.48 5.48 38.24
C SER A 53 -18.13 6.90 38.68
N SER A 54 -17.81 7.76 37.72
CA SER A 54 -17.66 9.21 37.92
C SER A 54 -18.27 9.94 36.74
N VAL A 55 -19.16 10.91 37.00
CA VAL A 55 -19.83 11.67 35.94
C VAL A 55 -18.97 12.80 35.38
N ASP A 56 -18.00 13.29 36.16
CA ASP A 56 -17.03 14.30 35.74
C ASP A 56 -15.72 13.57 35.39
N GLU A 57 -15.34 13.55 34.12
CA GLU A 57 -14.09 12.93 33.65
C GLU A 57 -12.84 13.52 34.31
N ARG A 58 -12.83 14.84 34.58
CA ARG A 58 -11.69 15.47 35.26
C ARG A 58 -11.52 14.92 36.65
N SER A 59 -12.63 14.80 37.39
CA SER A 59 -12.64 14.18 38.71
C SER A 59 -12.26 12.70 38.64
N ALA A 60 -12.73 11.97 37.62
CA ALA A 60 -12.37 10.56 37.40
C ALA A 60 -10.84 10.38 37.24
N ALA A 61 -10.18 11.26 36.49
CA ALA A 61 -8.73 11.21 36.32
C ALA A 61 -7.96 11.45 37.63
N TYR A 62 -8.41 12.39 38.48
CA TYR A 62 -7.82 12.58 39.81
C TYR A 62 -8.14 11.45 40.79
N MET A 63 -9.31 10.83 40.69
CA MET A 63 -9.64 9.61 41.43
C MET A 63 -8.66 8.49 41.07
N ALA A 64 -8.37 8.29 39.78
CA ALA A 64 -7.36 7.32 39.35
C ALA A 64 -5.97 7.66 39.89
N CYS A 65 -5.58 8.94 39.94
CA CYS A 65 -4.32 9.34 40.56
C CYS A 65 -4.26 8.95 42.04
N GLY A 66 -5.30 9.28 42.81
CA GLY A 66 -5.37 8.92 44.24
C GLY A 66 -5.32 7.40 44.45
N MET A 67 -6.12 6.64 43.69
CA MET A 67 -6.15 5.18 43.77
C MET A 67 -4.82 4.53 43.38
N ALA A 68 -4.17 5.02 42.31
CA ALA A 68 -2.89 4.51 41.86
C ALA A 68 -1.76 4.84 42.86
N ALA A 69 -1.79 6.03 43.46
CA ALA A 69 -0.83 6.44 44.47
C ALA A 69 -0.95 5.62 45.76
N GLU A 70 -2.17 5.36 46.22
CA GLU A 70 -2.42 4.60 47.46
C GLU A 70 -2.08 3.12 47.30
N SER A 71 -2.43 2.52 46.15
CA SER A 71 -2.30 1.07 45.97
C SER A 71 -1.04 0.60 45.24
N GLY A 72 -0.35 1.48 44.51
CA GLY A 72 0.75 1.09 43.60
C GLY A 72 0.30 0.26 42.37
N GLU A 73 -1.01 0.06 42.21
CA GLU A 73 -1.61 -0.69 41.12
C GLU A 73 -2.08 0.20 39.98
N PRO A 74 -2.06 -0.29 38.72
CA PRO A 74 -2.62 0.43 37.60
C PRO A 74 -4.13 0.62 37.73
N VAL A 75 -4.59 1.82 37.38
CA VAL A 75 -6.02 2.17 37.39
C VAL A 75 -6.42 2.60 35.98
N ALA A 76 -7.43 1.94 35.42
CA ALA A 76 -7.96 2.29 34.12
C ALA A 76 -9.08 3.32 34.21
N LEU A 77 -9.17 4.19 33.20
CA LEU A 77 -10.23 5.17 32.99
C LEU A 77 -10.94 4.83 31.69
N SER A 78 -12.26 5.01 31.61
CA SER A 78 -13.01 4.90 30.35
C SER A 78 -14.00 6.04 30.15
N CYS A 79 -13.97 6.69 28.99
CA CYS A 79 -14.98 7.71 28.61
C CYS A 79 -15.31 7.67 27.11
N THR A 80 -16.32 8.46 26.72
CA THR A 80 -16.64 8.75 25.31
C THR A 80 -15.63 9.69 24.66
N GLY A 81 -15.63 9.76 23.32
CA GLY A 81 -14.55 10.34 22.54
C GLY A 81 -14.51 11.86 22.39
N ALA A 82 -15.55 12.57 22.84
CA ALA A 82 -15.69 14.02 22.73
C ALA A 82 -14.83 14.79 23.75
N THR A 83 -15.28 15.97 24.22
CA THR A 83 -14.60 16.76 25.27
C THR A 83 -14.44 16.00 26.59
N ALA A 84 -15.21 14.94 26.83
CA ALA A 84 -14.98 13.96 27.90
C ALA A 84 -13.50 13.54 27.98
N SER A 85 -12.94 13.08 26.86
CA SER A 85 -11.52 12.68 26.79
C SER A 85 -10.53 13.81 27.07
N ARG A 86 -10.90 15.08 26.81
CA ARG A 86 -10.06 16.26 27.11
C ARG A 86 -10.08 16.62 28.59
N ASN A 87 -11.14 16.26 29.31
CA ASN A 87 -11.21 16.49 30.75
C ASN A 87 -10.30 15.56 31.55
N TYR A 88 -9.81 14.45 30.97
CA TYR A 88 -8.75 13.66 31.58
C TYR A 88 -7.39 14.37 31.66
N MET A 89 -7.17 15.42 30.86
CA MET A 89 -5.84 16.02 30.71
C MET A 89 -5.18 16.46 32.02
N PRO A 90 -5.84 17.25 32.90
CA PRO A 90 -5.21 17.70 34.13
C PRO A 90 -4.75 16.54 35.04
N GLY A 91 -5.59 15.50 35.19
CA GLY A 91 -5.25 14.34 36.01
C GLY A 91 -4.19 13.44 35.36
N LEU A 92 -4.19 13.30 34.03
CA LEU A 92 -3.14 12.57 33.33
C LEU A 92 -1.79 13.32 33.37
N THR A 93 -1.77 14.65 33.28
CA THR A 93 -0.55 15.45 33.48
C THR A 93 0.00 15.26 34.90
N GLU A 94 -0.86 15.30 35.92
CA GLU A 94 -0.47 14.96 37.31
C GLU A 94 0.11 13.54 37.41
N ALA A 95 -0.58 12.55 36.82
CA ALA A 95 -0.10 11.17 36.78
C ALA A 95 1.24 11.04 36.06
N PHE A 96 1.48 11.82 35.00
CA PHE A 96 2.73 11.80 34.24
C PHE A 96 3.91 12.26 35.10
N TYR A 97 3.81 13.44 35.71
CA TYR A 97 4.88 13.98 36.55
C TYR A 97 5.11 13.19 37.82
N ARG A 98 4.06 12.55 38.37
CA ARG A 98 4.16 11.66 39.52
C ARG A 98 4.46 10.20 39.18
N LYS A 99 4.57 9.87 37.89
CA LYS A 99 4.80 8.51 37.38
C LYS A 99 3.74 7.48 37.82
N LEU A 100 2.49 7.91 37.96
CA LEU A 100 1.39 7.05 38.39
C LEU A 100 0.88 6.19 37.21
N PRO A 101 0.63 4.88 37.41
CA PRO A 101 0.22 3.95 36.35
C PRO A 101 -1.27 4.10 35.97
N VAL A 102 -1.64 5.16 35.25
CA VAL A 102 -3.03 5.39 34.83
C VAL A 102 -3.24 4.99 33.36
N LEU A 103 -4.18 4.08 33.08
CA LEU A 103 -4.54 3.67 31.73
C LEU A 103 -5.78 4.41 31.24
N ALA A 104 -5.63 5.42 30.38
CA ALA A 104 -6.73 6.16 29.78
C ALA A 104 -7.29 5.48 28.53
N ILE A 105 -8.47 4.88 28.62
CA ILE A 105 -9.18 4.24 27.51
C ILE A 105 -10.28 5.19 27.02
N THR A 106 -10.11 5.75 25.84
CA THR A 106 -10.97 6.80 25.31
C THR A 106 -11.63 6.29 24.05
N SER A 107 -12.91 5.93 24.13
CA SER A 107 -13.56 5.29 22.99
C SER A 107 -13.84 6.29 21.87
N THR A 108 -13.65 5.88 20.61
CA THR A 108 -13.81 6.72 19.42
C THR A 108 -14.62 6.03 18.34
N GLN A 109 -15.18 6.83 17.43
CA GLN A 109 -15.69 6.34 16.15
C GLN A 109 -14.54 6.05 15.18
N ARG A 110 -14.87 5.53 13.99
CA ARG A 110 -13.88 5.18 12.96
C ARG A 110 -12.98 6.35 12.59
N PHE A 111 -11.66 6.12 12.59
CA PHE A 111 -10.65 7.18 12.40
C PHE A 111 -10.82 7.99 11.11
N TYR A 112 -11.26 7.37 10.01
CA TYR A 112 -11.50 8.09 8.75
C TYR A 112 -12.59 9.16 8.83
N ARG A 113 -13.38 9.20 9.91
CA ARG A 113 -14.42 10.21 10.16
C ARG A 113 -13.88 11.48 10.83
N VAL A 114 -12.64 11.46 11.34
CA VAL A 114 -12.00 12.65 11.90
C VAL A 114 -11.95 13.75 10.84
N GLY A 115 -12.32 14.98 11.22
CA GLY A 115 -12.41 16.11 10.29
C GLY A 115 -13.61 16.07 9.33
N GLN A 116 -14.50 15.07 9.42
CA GLN A 116 -15.66 14.91 8.53
C GLN A 116 -16.98 15.38 9.16
N LEU A 117 -16.92 16.32 10.12
CA LEU A 117 -18.08 16.89 10.82
C LEU A 117 -19.00 15.87 11.51
N TYR A 118 -18.47 14.70 11.89
CA TYR A 118 -19.22 13.73 12.69
C TYR A 118 -19.39 14.24 14.13
N PRO A 119 -20.60 14.13 14.70
CA PRO A 119 -20.85 14.61 16.06
C PRO A 119 -20.00 13.85 17.07
N GLN A 120 -19.56 14.56 18.11
CA GLN A 120 -18.78 14.00 19.22
C GLN A 120 -17.49 13.27 18.79
N LEU A 121 -16.89 13.67 17.67
CA LEU A 121 -15.62 13.11 17.19
C LEU A 121 -14.57 14.22 17.06
N ILE A 122 -13.45 14.04 17.75
CA ILE A 122 -12.28 14.94 17.70
C ILE A 122 -11.02 14.14 17.36
N ASP A 123 -10.00 14.81 16.83
CA ASP A 123 -8.71 14.18 16.56
C ASP A 123 -7.91 13.99 17.86
N ARG A 124 -7.49 12.75 18.11
CA ARG A 124 -6.68 12.32 19.26
C ARG A 124 -5.51 11.45 18.83
N SER A 125 -5.10 11.59 17.57
CA SER A 125 -3.89 10.94 17.03
C SER A 125 -2.62 11.45 17.72
N GLU A 126 -2.59 12.72 18.09
CA GLU A 126 -1.50 13.38 18.82
C GLU A 126 -1.88 13.75 20.26
N GLN A 127 -0.92 13.65 21.17
CA GLN A 127 -1.07 13.99 22.59
C GLN A 127 0.04 14.98 23.01
N PRO A 128 -0.23 15.89 23.96
CA PRO A 128 0.82 16.67 24.60
C PRO A 128 1.92 15.75 25.18
N ALA A 129 3.17 16.18 25.08
CA ALA A 129 4.33 15.38 25.45
C ALA A 129 4.39 15.01 26.95
N ASP A 130 3.72 15.79 27.79
CA ASP A 130 3.64 15.66 29.25
C ASP A 130 2.34 14.99 29.73
N LEU A 131 1.58 14.40 28.81
CA LEU A 131 0.28 13.81 29.13
C LEU A 131 0.35 12.30 29.36
N VAL A 132 1.06 11.59 28.48
CA VAL A 132 1.17 10.13 28.48
C VAL A 132 2.54 9.70 27.98
N ARG A 133 2.99 8.54 28.45
CA ARG A 133 4.23 7.90 27.96
C ARG A 133 4.09 7.40 26.53
N THR A 134 2.92 6.85 26.22
CA THR A 134 2.60 6.34 24.89
C THR A 134 1.09 6.40 24.65
N SER A 135 0.73 6.52 23.38
CA SER A 135 -0.64 6.63 22.90
C SER A 135 -0.84 5.66 21.74
N LEU A 136 -1.76 4.71 21.91
CA LEU A 136 -2.10 3.70 20.90
C LEU A 136 -3.48 3.96 20.31
N GLN A 137 -3.55 4.07 18.99
CA GLN A 137 -4.81 3.99 18.25
C GLN A 137 -5.16 2.52 18.06
N LEU A 138 -6.25 2.05 18.68
CA LEU A 138 -6.67 0.64 18.62
C LEU A 138 -7.93 0.50 17.75
N PRO A 139 -7.77 0.14 16.45
CA PRO A 139 -8.89 0.05 15.52
C PRO A 139 -9.71 -1.21 15.75
N LEU A 140 -10.84 -1.33 15.03
CA LEU A 140 -11.53 -2.61 14.92
C LEU A 140 -10.65 -3.63 14.19
N LEU A 141 -10.63 -4.86 14.70
CA LEU A 141 -9.79 -5.95 14.22
C LEU A 141 -10.66 -7.05 13.63
N SER A 142 -10.28 -7.58 12.47
CA SER A 142 -11.05 -8.60 11.75
C SER A 142 -10.23 -9.75 11.20
N THR A 143 -8.90 -9.63 11.12
CA THR A 143 -8.03 -10.68 10.55
C THR A 143 -6.98 -11.11 11.56
N LYS A 144 -6.63 -12.40 11.56
CA LYS A 144 -5.59 -12.94 12.46
C LYS A 144 -4.27 -12.14 12.44
N PRO A 145 -3.70 -11.75 11.26
CA PRO A 145 -2.46 -10.96 11.25
C PRO A 145 -2.60 -9.57 11.89
N THR A 146 -3.76 -8.91 11.73
CA THR A 146 -3.99 -7.61 12.37
C THR A 146 -4.19 -7.76 13.88
N ILE A 147 -4.89 -8.81 14.32
CA ILE A 147 -5.06 -9.14 15.73
C ILE A 147 -3.70 -9.40 16.40
N GLU A 148 -2.86 -10.25 15.81
CA GLU A 148 -1.52 -10.56 16.33
C GLU A 148 -0.63 -9.31 16.39
N ALA A 149 -0.66 -8.47 15.34
CA ALA A 149 0.12 -7.23 15.33
C ALA A 149 -0.34 -6.22 16.39
N TYR A 150 -1.65 -6.06 16.59
CA TYR A 150 -2.18 -5.16 17.62
C TYR A 150 -2.05 -5.76 19.03
N ALA A 151 -2.01 -7.08 19.19
CA ALA A 151 -1.70 -7.69 20.48
C ALA A 151 -0.29 -7.29 20.95
N VAL A 152 0.70 -7.27 20.05
CA VAL A 152 2.05 -6.77 20.38
C VAL A 152 2.00 -5.29 20.78
N LYS A 153 1.29 -4.44 20.02
CA LYS A 153 1.17 -3.00 20.32
C LYS A 153 0.44 -2.70 21.64
N VAL A 154 -0.62 -3.45 21.95
CA VAL A 154 -1.34 -3.31 23.23
C VAL A 154 -0.45 -3.74 24.38
N ASN A 155 0.25 -4.87 24.27
CA ASN A 155 1.23 -5.27 25.29
C ASN A 155 2.30 -4.20 25.50
N ASP A 156 2.89 -3.67 24.41
CA ASP A 156 3.90 -2.61 24.47
C ASP A 156 3.37 -1.38 25.22
N ALA A 157 2.16 -0.93 24.86
CA ALA A 157 1.50 0.18 25.57
C ALA A 157 1.28 -0.13 27.06
N LEU A 158 0.77 -1.31 27.42
CA LEU A 158 0.51 -1.68 28.80
C LEU A 158 1.79 -1.82 29.64
N LEU A 159 2.90 -2.29 29.04
CA LEU A 159 4.19 -2.38 29.72
C LEU A 159 4.77 -1.01 30.10
N GLU A 160 4.39 0.06 29.40
CA GLU A 160 4.82 1.42 29.73
C GLU A 160 4.19 1.98 31.00
N LEU A 161 3.11 1.37 31.51
CA LEU A 161 2.52 1.77 32.81
C LEU A 161 3.52 1.66 33.97
N ARG A 162 4.55 0.80 33.85
CA ARG A 162 5.52 0.52 34.94
C ARG A 162 6.99 0.77 34.61
N ARG A 163 7.35 0.94 33.34
CA ARG A 163 8.77 1.07 32.94
C ARG A 163 9.43 2.29 33.58
N ASN A 164 10.66 2.19 34.08
CA ASN A 164 11.44 3.32 34.61
C ASN A 164 10.69 4.24 35.62
N GLY A 165 9.89 3.63 36.49
CA GLY A 165 9.09 4.32 37.50
C GLY A 165 7.61 4.50 37.15
N GLY A 166 7.19 4.17 35.92
CA GLY A 166 5.80 4.16 35.49
C GLY A 166 5.31 5.47 34.88
N GLY A 167 4.00 5.56 34.66
CA GLY A 167 3.32 6.73 34.13
C GLY A 167 2.07 6.38 33.31
N PRO A 168 1.32 7.39 32.87
CA PRO A 168 0.06 7.19 32.20
C PRO A 168 0.22 6.72 30.75
N VAL A 169 -0.73 5.91 30.30
CA VAL A 169 -0.80 5.35 28.95
C VAL A 169 -2.18 5.64 28.37
N HIS A 170 -2.25 5.99 27.08
CA HIS A 170 -3.50 6.24 26.39
C HIS A 170 -3.79 5.17 25.34
N ILE A 171 -5.01 4.64 25.35
CA ILE A 171 -5.54 3.77 24.29
C ILE A 171 -6.81 4.42 23.73
N ASN A 172 -6.73 4.87 22.48
CA ASN A 172 -7.87 5.38 21.74
C ASN A 172 -8.62 4.21 21.07
N LEU A 173 -9.72 3.79 21.69
CA LEU A 173 -10.41 2.53 21.37
C LEU A 173 -11.54 2.74 20.36
N GLU A 174 -11.37 2.26 19.13
CA GLU A 174 -12.40 2.37 18.10
C GLU A 174 -13.57 1.41 18.37
N THR A 175 -14.82 1.87 18.17
CA THR A 175 -16.01 1.03 18.26
C THR A 175 -16.91 1.16 17.03
N ASN A 176 -17.67 0.09 16.73
CA ASN A 176 -18.78 0.10 15.79
C ASN A 176 -20.15 0.20 16.49
N PHE A 177 -20.17 0.43 17.81
CA PHE A 177 -21.38 0.38 18.63
C PHE A 177 -22.07 -0.97 18.56
N SER A 178 -21.29 -2.06 18.56
CA SER A 178 -21.84 -3.41 18.55
C SER A 178 -22.87 -3.60 19.67
N LYS A 179 -24.03 -4.15 19.31
CA LYS A 179 -25.07 -4.57 20.26
C LYS A 179 -24.93 -6.03 20.68
N ASP A 180 -23.97 -6.74 20.10
CA ASP A 180 -23.70 -8.14 20.39
C ASP A 180 -22.78 -8.24 21.61
N PHE A 181 -23.34 -8.72 22.71
CA PHE A 181 -22.66 -9.03 23.98
C PHE A 181 -22.77 -10.52 24.33
N SER A 182 -22.86 -11.38 23.32
CA SER A 182 -23.06 -12.83 23.52
C SER A 182 -21.78 -13.60 23.89
N VAL A 183 -20.60 -12.95 23.82
CA VAL A 183 -19.30 -13.60 24.04
C VAL A 183 -19.08 -13.83 25.53
N LYS A 184 -19.12 -15.09 25.97
CA LYS A 184 -18.99 -15.48 27.39
C LYS A 184 -17.56 -15.58 27.89
N GLU A 185 -16.64 -15.93 27.00
CA GLU A 185 -15.23 -16.15 27.32
C GLU A 185 -14.35 -15.33 26.38
N LEU A 186 -13.31 -14.71 26.93
CA LEU A 186 -12.35 -13.95 26.14
C LEU A 186 -11.40 -14.90 25.41
N PRO A 187 -11.03 -14.62 24.15
CA PRO A 187 -9.97 -15.36 23.48
C PRO A 187 -8.63 -15.20 24.22
N GLU A 188 -7.79 -16.22 24.11
CA GLU A 188 -6.40 -16.13 24.55
C GLU A 188 -5.58 -15.31 23.54
N PHE A 189 -4.86 -14.32 24.05
CA PHE A 189 -3.92 -13.52 23.27
C PHE A 189 -2.52 -13.62 23.88
N SER A 190 -1.50 -13.55 23.04
CA SER A 190 -0.10 -13.61 23.48
C SER A 190 0.22 -12.46 24.43
N VAL A 191 0.73 -12.78 25.62
CA VAL A 191 1.14 -11.82 26.64
C VAL A 191 2.65 -11.61 26.54
N ILE A 192 3.08 -10.35 26.61
CA ILE A 192 4.49 -9.99 26.65
C ILE A 192 4.83 -9.47 28.04
N ARG A 193 5.91 -9.99 28.64
CA ARG A 193 6.46 -9.54 29.91
C ARG A 193 7.79 -8.83 29.69
N ARG A 194 8.07 -7.83 30.52
CA ARG A 194 9.37 -7.15 30.56
C ARG A 194 10.04 -7.48 31.89
N TYR A 195 11.32 -7.87 31.84
CA TYR A 195 12.14 -8.18 33.00
C TYR A 195 13.34 -7.24 33.06
N VAL A 196 13.64 -6.76 34.26
CA VAL A 196 14.89 -6.05 34.61
C VAL A 196 15.72 -6.90 35.55
N THR A 197 16.97 -6.49 35.83
CA THR A 197 17.92 -7.25 36.65
C THR A 197 17.37 -7.65 38.02
N ALA A 198 16.54 -6.81 38.65
CA ALA A 198 15.96 -7.07 39.97
C ALA A 198 14.85 -8.15 39.96
N ASP A 199 14.29 -8.49 38.80
CA ASP A 199 13.17 -9.43 38.71
C ASP A 199 13.62 -10.90 38.86
N ALA A 200 12.67 -11.75 39.23
CA ALA A 200 12.82 -13.20 39.10
C ALA A 200 12.63 -13.61 37.64
N PHE A 201 13.64 -14.25 37.04
CA PHE A 201 13.61 -14.63 35.63
C PHE A 201 12.76 -15.89 35.41
N PRO A 202 12.04 -15.98 34.27
CA PRO A 202 11.27 -17.17 33.96
C PRO A 202 12.22 -18.36 33.73
N PRO A 203 11.93 -19.56 34.26
CA PRO A 203 12.79 -20.71 34.03
C PRO A 203 12.74 -21.13 32.54
N ILE A 204 13.87 -21.60 32.01
CA ILE A 204 13.90 -22.26 30.70
C ILE A 204 13.49 -23.73 30.91
N PRO A 205 12.43 -24.23 30.23
CA PRO A 205 12.00 -25.63 30.38
C PRO A 205 13.12 -26.62 30.04
N LYS A 206 13.13 -27.78 30.72
CA LYS A 206 14.09 -28.86 30.42
C LYS A 206 13.74 -29.55 29.10
N ASN A 207 14.76 -30.13 28.44
CA ASN A 207 14.62 -30.95 27.24
C ASN A 207 13.95 -30.26 26.04
N ILE A 208 14.20 -28.95 25.88
CA ILE A 208 13.75 -28.18 24.72
C ILE A 208 14.96 -27.74 23.89
N ARG A 209 14.74 -27.48 22.59
CA ARG A 209 15.77 -26.88 21.74
C ARG A 209 15.79 -25.37 21.90
N VAL A 210 16.94 -24.86 22.32
CA VAL A 210 17.18 -23.42 22.50
C VAL A 210 18.11 -22.95 21.39
N ALA A 211 17.78 -21.83 20.76
CA ALA A 211 18.68 -21.17 19.83
C ALA A 211 18.75 -19.67 20.12
N ILE A 212 19.90 -19.09 19.85
CA ILE A 212 20.12 -17.65 19.86
C ILE A 212 20.18 -17.19 18.41
N SER A 213 19.42 -16.16 18.04
CA SER A 213 19.56 -15.47 16.76
C SER A 213 20.21 -14.12 17.02
N VAL A 214 21.33 -13.90 16.34
CA VAL A 214 22.11 -12.66 16.44
C VAL A 214 21.90 -11.90 15.14
N GLY A 215 21.17 -10.78 15.19
CA GLY A 215 21.12 -9.87 14.05
C GLY A 215 22.39 -9.03 13.95
N SER A 216 22.35 -7.91 13.22
CA SER A 216 23.50 -6.99 13.17
C SER A 216 23.91 -6.58 14.59
N HIS A 217 25.18 -6.78 14.92
CA HIS A 217 25.68 -6.53 16.27
C HIS A 217 27.08 -5.91 16.22
N LYS A 218 27.40 -5.12 17.24
CA LYS A 218 28.75 -4.60 17.46
C LYS A 218 29.74 -5.76 17.59
N PRO A 219 31.05 -5.53 17.38
CA PRO A 219 32.05 -6.54 17.73
C PRO A 219 31.84 -7.07 19.15
N PHE A 220 31.71 -8.38 19.29
CA PHE A 220 31.58 -9.02 20.60
C PHE A 220 32.91 -8.86 21.37
N THR A 221 32.81 -8.52 22.65
CA THR A 221 33.94 -8.62 23.57
C THR A 221 34.23 -10.09 23.89
N ALA A 222 35.41 -10.36 24.48
CA ALA A 222 35.77 -11.71 24.91
C ALA A 222 34.79 -12.21 25.99
N GLU A 223 34.43 -11.34 26.93
CA GLU A 223 33.54 -11.62 28.05
C GLU A 223 32.11 -11.91 27.58
N GLN A 224 31.59 -11.15 26.60
CA GLN A 224 30.29 -11.43 25.99
C GLN A 224 30.30 -12.77 25.25
N THR A 225 31.36 -13.07 24.52
CA THR A 225 31.50 -14.34 23.80
C THR A 225 31.54 -15.51 24.77
N GLU A 226 32.31 -15.38 25.86
CA GLU A 226 32.39 -16.39 26.91
C GLU A 226 31.04 -16.60 27.62
N ALA A 227 30.30 -15.53 27.92
CA ALA A 227 28.98 -15.62 28.54
C ALA A 227 27.99 -16.39 27.64
N VAL A 228 27.96 -16.09 26.34
CA VAL A 228 27.13 -16.81 25.37
C VAL A 228 27.56 -18.27 25.25
N ASP A 229 28.86 -18.54 25.15
CA ASP A 229 29.40 -19.91 25.03
C ASP A 229 29.08 -20.76 26.27
N LYS A 230 29.19 -20.19 27.47
CA LYS A 230 28.80 -20.86 28.73
C LYS A 230 27.31 -21.17 28.75
N PHE A 231 26.47 -20.21 28.35
CA PHE A 231 25.03 -20.44 28.23
C PHE A 231 24.71 -21.56 27.23
N CYS A 232 25.32 -21.53 26.05
CA CYS A 232 25.11 -22.56 25.03
C CYS A 232 25.55 -23.95 25.52
N ALA A 233 26.71 -24.04 26.18
CA ALA A 233 27.17 -25.27 26.81
C ALA A 233 26.20 -25.80 27.86
N ALA A 234 25.67 -24.91 28.71
CA ALA A 234 24.78 -25.27 29.79
C ALA A 234 23.38 -25.70 29.31
N TYR A 235 22.88 -25.15 28.19
CA TYR A 235 21.52 -25.40 27.67
C TYR A 235 21.45 -26.27 26.41
N ASP A 236 22.59 -26.75 25.89
CA ASP A 236 22.69 -27.37 24.55
C ASP A 236 22.11 -26.46 23.45
N ALA A 237 22.41 -25.16 23.57
CA ALA A 237 21.91 -24.14 22.65
C ALA A 237 22.90 -23.86 21.52
N VAL A 238 22.41 -23.24 20.45
CA VAL A 238 23.22 -22.85 19.27
C VAL A 238 23.03 -21.38 18.95
N VAL A 239 24.00 -20.78 18.26
CA VAL A 239 23.95 -19.39 17.85
C VAL A 239 23.86 -19.28 16.33
N PHE A 240 22.68 -18.91 15.83
CA PHE A 240 22.47 -18.62 14.43
C PHE A 240 22.95 -17.20 14.09
N THR A 241 23.85 -17.12 13.12
CA THR A 241 24.45 -15.85 12.67
C THR A 241 24.30 -15.66 11.17
N ASP A 242 24.49 -14.41 10.74
CA ASP A 242 24.87 -14.04 9.39
C ASP A 242 26.17 -13.21 9.43
N HIS A 243 26.64 -12.74 8.27
CA HIS A 243 27.90 -11.98 8.19
C HIS A 243 27.84 -10.58 8.82
N SER A 244 26.74 -10.17 9.44
CA SER A 244 26.62 -8.93 10.23
C SER A 244 26.58 -9.14 11.74
N SER A 245 26.52 -10.40 12.19
CA SER A 245 26.30 -10.75 13.61
C SER A 245 27.50 -10.55 14.52
N SER A 246 28.71 -10.43 13.96
CA SER A 246 29.99 -10.27 14.69
C SER A 246 30.36 -11.35 15.72
N TYR A 247 29.45 -12.26 16.11
CA TYR A 247 29.73 -13.36 17.03
C TYR A 247 30.57 -14.46 16.35
N LYS A 248 31.67 -14.85 16.98
CA LYS A 248 32.65 -15.84 16.49
C LYS A 248 32.97 -16.94 17.50
N GLY A 249 32.12 -17.10 18.53
CA GLY A 249 32.28 -18.10 19.58
C GLY A 249 32.07 -19.54 19.11
N LYS A 250 32.31 -20.50 20.01
CA LYS A 250 32.31 -21.95 19.68
C LYS A 250 30.98 -22.44 19.11
N TYR A 251 29.86 -21.87 19.54
CA TYR A 251 28.51 -22.33 19.21
C TYR A 251 27.91 -21.67 17.97
N ASN A 252 28.74 -21.00 17.18
CA ASN A 252 28.34 -20.32 15.96
C ASN A 252 27.90 -21.27 14.84
N VAL A 253 26.75 -21.00 14.22
CA VAL A 253 26.22 -21.76 13.07
C VAL A 253 25.70 -20.80 11.99
N LEU A 254 26.39 -20.81 10.83
CA LEU A 254 25.88 -20.21 9.60
C LEU A 254 24.95 -21.20 8.88
N ALA A 255 23.66 -21.18 9.22
CA ALA A 255 22.67 -22.17 8.77
C ALA A 255 21.89 -21.77 7.49
N THR A 256 22.25 -20.66 6.84
CA THR A 256 21.55 -20.11 5.67
C THR A 256 21.39 -21.13 4.54
N ILE A 257 22.41 -21.97 4.31
CA ILE A 257 22.37 -23.01 3.28
C ILE A 257 21.28 -24.07 3.54
N LEU A 258 20.97 -24.35 4.82
CA LEU A 258 19.85 -25.21 5.22
C LEU A 258 18.53 -24.48 5.02
N ALA A 259 18.45 -23.23 5.49
CA ALA A 259 17.22 -22.45 5.47
C ALA A 259 16.74 -22.09 4.06
N THR A 260 17.65 -21.96 3.10
CA THR A 260 17.35 -21.49 1.74
C THR A 260 16.72 -22.56 0.83
N GLN A 261 16.71 -23.83 1.24
CA GLN A 261 16.17 -24.93 0.44
C GLN A 261 14.67 -24.74 0.17
N SER A 262 14.25 -24.92 -1.09
CA SER A 262 12.91 -24.56 -1.57
C SER A 262 11.82 -25.53 -1.10
N ASP A 263 12.18 -26.80 -0.90
CA ASP A 263 11.28 -27.84 -0.41
C ASP A 263 11.58 -28.12 1.06
N ALA A 264 10.59 -28.66 1.78
CA ALA A 264 10.81 -29.13 3.14
C ALA A 264 11.88 -30.23 3.12
N THR A 265 12.90 -30.06 3.96
CA THR A 265 13.99 -31.04 4.10
C THR A 265 13.94 -31.70 5.47
N GLU A 266 14.66 -32.81 5.63
CA GLU A 266 14.89 -33.44 6.94
C GLU A 266 15.53 -32.49 7.97
N PHE A 267 16.15 -31.38 7.52
CA PHE A 267 16.80 -30.39 8.39
C PHE A 267 15.86 -29.28 8.86
N ASP A 268 14.65 -29.15 8.29
CA ASP A 268 13.73 -28.05 8.61
C ASP A 268 13.37 -28.01 10.09
N ASP A 269 13.28 -29.17 10.73
CA ASP A 269 12.99 -29.25 12.15
C ASP A 269 14.15 -28.78 13.00
N LEU A 270 15.41 -28.91 12.55
CA LEU A 270 16.59 -28.35 13.23
C LEU A 270 16.60 -26.82 13.23
N LEU A 271 15.83 -26.17 12.35
CA LEU A 271 15.75 -24.70 12.25
C LEU A 271 14.53 -24.11 12.98
N LYS A 272 13.77 -24.94 13.70
CA LYS A 272 12.58 -24.54 14.47
C LYS A 272 12.80 -24.83 15.96
N PRO A 273 13.54 -23.97 16.68
CA PRO A 273 13.78 -24.16 18.11
C PRO A 273 12.46 -24.02 18.89
N ASP A 274 12.41 -24.64 20.06
CA ASP A 274 11.29 -24.45 20.97
C ASP A 274 11.35 -23.05 21.60
N LEU A 275 12.56 -22.60 21.97
CA LEU A 275 12.84 -21.26 22.47
C LEU A 275 13.89 -20.56 21.59
N LEU A 276 13.53 -19.41 21.05
CA LEU A 276 14.44 -18.52 20.34
C LEU A 276 14.76 -17.30 21.20
N ILE A 277 16.03 -17.06 21.48
CA ILE A 277 16.53 -15.85 22.14
C ILE A 277 17.08 -14.93 21.05
N TYR A 278 16.55 -13.72 20.94
CA TYR A 278 16.90 -12.75 19.92
C TYR A 278 17.72 -11.60 20.52
N ILE A 279 18.91 -11.39 19.96
CA ILE A 279 19.86 -10.34 20.34
C ILE A 279 20.37 -9.58 19.09
N GLY A 280 20.93 -8.39 19.32
CA GLY A 280 21.30 -7.45 18.24
C GLY A 280 20.11 -6.87 17.48
N GLU A 281 20.39 -6.38 16.27
CA GLU A 281 19.47 -5.61 15.43
C GLU A 281 18.95 -6.43 14.25
N GLN A 282 18.74 -5.82 13.08
CA GLN A 282 18.22 -6.53 11.91
C GLN A 282 19.25 -7.49 11.32
N SER A 283 18.80 -8.69 10.95
CA SER A 283 19.56 -9.65 10.13
C SER A 283 19.27 -9.45 8.64
N GLY A 284 20.29 -9.64 7.81
CA GLY A 284 20.17 -9.61 6.35
C GLY A 284 19.76 -10.95 5.75
N ASP A 285 19.72 -12.02 6.55
CA ASP A 285 19.37 -13.37 6.12
C ASP A 285 17.84 -13.60 6.14
N TYR A 286 17.22 -13.32 5.00
CA TYR A 286 15.79 -13.54 4.79
C TYR A 286 15.34 -15.00 4.98
N TYR A 287 16.21 -15.98 4.72
CA TYR A 287 15.84 -17.39 4.77
C TYR A 287 15.81 -17.88 6.21
N MET A 288 16.84 -17.55 7.00
CA MET A 288 16.85 -17.86 8.43
C MET A 288 15.71 -17.16 9.16
N LEU A 289 15.49 -15.86 8.91
CA LEU A 289 14.35 -15.14 9.49
C LEU A 289 13.01 -15.84 9.17
N GLY A 290 12.85 -16.37 7.96
CA GLY A 290 11.67 -17.12 7.55
C GLY A 290 11.48 -18.43 8.33
N LYS A 291 12.55 -19.22 8.51
CA LYS A 291 12.49 -20.50 9.23
C LYS A 291 12.30 -20.30 10.74
N LEU A 292 12.96 -19.30 11.33
CA LEU A 292 12.90 -18.99 12.76
C LEU A 292 11.53 -18.50 13.24
N ARG A 293 10.65 -18.01 12.35
CA ARG A 293 9.22 -17.78 12.67
C ARG A 293 8.49 -19.07 13.09
N GLY A 294 9.06 -20.24 12.80
CA GLY A 294 8.59 -21.53 13.28
C GLY A 294 8.84 -21.78 14.76
N ALA A 295 9.62 -20.94 15.46
CA ALA A 295 9.87 -21.10 16.90
C ALA A 295 8.59 -21.13 17.72
N LYS A 296 8.57 -21.84 18.86
CA LYS A 296 7.37 -21.92 19.72
C LYS A 296 7.25 -20.71 20.65
N ALA A 297 8.37 -20.23 21.18
CA ALA A 297 8.48 -19.04 22.02
C ALA A 297 9.68 -18.18 21.59
N VAL A 298 9.54 -16.86 21.73
CA VAL A 298 10.61 -15.91 21.41
C VAL A 298 10.85 -14.98 22.60
N TRP A 299 12.10 -14.86 23.00
CA TRP A 299 12.58 -13.91 24.00
C TRP A 299 13.51 -12.90 23.34
N ARG A 300 13.44 -11.63 23.75
CA ARG A 300 14.36 -10.58 23.30
C ARG A 300 15.22 -10.12 24.46
N VAL A 301 16.52 -9.99 24.25
CA VAL A 301 17.44 -9.40 25.23
C VAL A 301 18.05 -8.16 24.60
N SER A 302 17.86 -7.00 25.23
CA SER A 302 18.48 -5.76 24.80
C SER A 302 18.45 -4.75 25.94
N PRO A 303 19.51 -3.92 26.14
CA PRO A 303 19.52 -2.87 27.13
C PRO A 303 18.36 -1.86 26.99
N ASP A 304 17.82 -1.70 25.78
CA ASP A 304 16.74 -0.76 25.54
C ASP A 304 15.40 -1.24 26.17
N GLY A 305 15.13 -2.53 26.30
CA GLY A 305 13.83 -3.05 26.77
C GLY A 305 12.65 -2.83 25.81
N GLU A 306 12.90 -2.46 24.56
CA GLU A 306 11.89 -2.21 23.53
C GLU A 306 11.16 -3.50 23.10
N VAL A 307 9.87 -3.38 22.79
CA VAL A 307 9.10 -4.52 22.26
C VAL A 307 9.33 -4.63 20.75
N ARG A 308 10.12 -5.62 20.32
CA ARG A 308 10.41 -5.90 18.91
C ARG A 308 10.15 -7.38 18.62
N SER A 309 9.19 -7.68 17.74
CA SER A 309 8.72 -9.05 17.47
C SER A 309 8.86 -9.47 15.99
N PRO A 310 10.09 -9.52 15.42
CA PRO A 310 10.30 -9.86 14.00
C PRO A 310 9.93 -11.30 13.63
N PHE A 311 9.91 -12.21 14.61
CA PHE A 311 9.59 -13.63 14.44
C PHE A 311 8.12 -13.99 14.75
N GLY A 312 7.36 -13.05 15.33
CA GLY A 312 6.10 -13.36 16.02
C GLY A 312 6.34 -14.12 17.33
N LYS A 313 5.29 -14.30 18.14
CA LYS A 313 5.32 -15.08 19.40
C LYS A 313 6.33 -14.58 20.45
N LEU A 314 6.66 -13.30 20.44
CA LEU A 314 7.42 -12.67 21.52
C LEU A 314 6.64 -12.85 22.84
N GLN A 315 7.32 -13.35 23.86
CA GLN A 315 6.76 -13.57 25.20
C GLN A 315 7.49 -12.75 26.26
N ASN A 316 8.82 -12.66 26.18
CA ASN A 316 9.62 -12.01 27.20
C ASN A 316 10.61 -11.03 26.58
N VAL A 317 10.71 -9.84 27.16
CA VAL A 317 11.71 -8.83 26.85
C VAL A 317 12.57 -8.61 28.09
N PHE A 318 13.88 -8.80 27.97
CA PHE A 318 14.84 -8.58 29.04
C PHE A 318 15.54 -7.25 28.79
N GLN A 319 15.23 -6.26 29.61
CA GLN A 319 15.83 -4.93 29.60
C GLN A 319 17.12 -4.94 30.43
N MET A 320 18.20 -5.43 29.85
CA MET A 320 19.52 -5.60 30.48
C MET A 320 20.57 -5.88 29.41
N THR A 321 21.84 -5.94 29.80
CA THR A 321 22.90 -6.36 28.88
C THR A 321 22.82 -7.85 28.57
N GLU A 322 23.27 -8.23 27.38
CA GLU A 322 23.36 -9.63 26.96
C GLU A 322 24.26 -10.45 27.90
N GLN A 323 25.37 -9.86 28.34
CA GLN A 323 26.29 -10.50 29.28
C GLN A 323 25.61 -10.84 30.61
N GLU A 324 24.92 -9.88 31.24
CA GLU A 324 24.17 -10.12 32.49
C GLU A 324 23.14 -11.23 32.34
N PHE A 325 22.39 -11.21 31.23
CA PHE A 325 21.38 -12.22 30.93
C PHE A 325 21.98 -13.62 30.80
N PHE A 326 23.00 -13.79 29.96
CA PHE A 326 23.58 -15.10 29.68
C PHE A 326 24.36 -15.65 30.87
N THR A 327 25.13 -14.81 31.57
CA THR A 327 25.82 -15.20 32.81
C THR A 327 24.83 -15.71 33.85
N ARG A 328 23.74 -14.99 34.11
CA ARG A 328 22.75 -15.40 35.12
C ARG A 328 22.09 -16.75 34.81
N TYR A 329 21.71 -17.00 33.56
CA TYR A 329 21.16 -18.30 33.18
C TYR A 329 22.22 -19.41 33.21
N ALA A 330 23.46 -19.13 32.81
CA ALA A 330 24.55 -20.10 32.89
C ALA A 330 24.86 -20.48 34.35
N ASP A 331 24.91 -19.51 35.27
CA ASP A 331 25.20 -19.74 36.69
C ASP A 331 24.08 -20.50 37.43
N THR A 332 22.84 -20.39 36.94
CA THR A 332 21.67 -21.07 37.52
C THR A 332 21.24 -22.30 36.73
N ALA A 333 22.08 -22.75 35.78
CA ALA A 333 21.75 -23.86 34.92
C ALA A 333 21.62 -25.18 35.69
N PRO A 334 20.72 -26.08 35.26
CA PRO A 334 20.47 -27.34 35.94
C PRO A 334 21.60 -28.38 35.80
N SER A 335 22.57 -28.14 34.92
CA SER A 335 23.74 -28.99 34.72
C SER A 335 24.97 -28.14 34.39
N THR A 336 26.12 -28.57 34.89
CA THR A 336 27.43 -27.98 34.58
C THR A 336 28.16 -28.72 33.47
N GLU A 337 27.60 -29.83 32.95
CA GLU A 337 28.19 -30.55 31.83
C GLU A 337 28.04 -29.75 30.54
N ALA A 338 29.14 -29.55 29.83
CA ALA A 338 29.14 -28.86 28.55
C ALA A 338 28.50 -29.73 27.47
N ARG A 339 27.41 -29.24 26.86
CA ARG A 339 26.66 -29.92 25.80
C ARG A 339 26.84 -29.24 24.46
N ASP A 340 26.83 -30.03 23.38
CA ASP A 340 27.00 -29.57 21.99
C ASP A 340 26.31 -30.48 20.96
N ALA A 341 25.33 -31.29 21.39
CA ALA A 341 24.67 -32.27 20.55
C ALA A 341 23.83 -31.59 19.46
N TYR A 342 23.13 -30.50 19.81
CA TYR A 342 22.38 -29.72 18.82
C TYR A 342 23.31 -29.03 17.82
N LEU A 343 24.43 -28.46 18.29
CA LEU A 343 25.48 -27.87 17.45
C LEU A 343 26.03 -28.88 16.44
N LYS A 344 26.47 -30.06 16.91
CA LYS A 344 27.00 -31.14 16.05
C LYS A 344 26.00 -31.56 14.98
N SER A 345 24.72 -31.68 15.33
CA SER A 345 23.66 -32.05 14.39
C SER A 345 23.49 -31.02 13.27
N LEU A 346 23.50 -29.73 13.62
CA LEU A 346 23.40 -28.64 12.65
C LEU A 346 24.65 -28.54 11.77
N LEU A 347 25.85 -28.66 12.35
CA LEU A 347 27.10 -28.65 11.58
C LEU A 347 27.13 -29.80 10.58
N ALA A 348 26.82 -31.03 11.02
CA ALA A 348 26.74 -32.19 10.13
C ALA A 348 25.74 -31.98 8.99
N ALA A 349 24.58 -31.39 9.26
CA ALA A 349 23.59 -31.05 8.24
C ALA A 349 24.11 -30.00 7.25
N THR A 350 24.76 -28.92 7.72
CA THR A 350 25.36 -27.90 6.84
C THR A 350 26.43 -28.48 5.93
N GLU A 351 27.36 -29.28 6.48
CA GLU A 351 28.43 -29.91 5.71
C GLU A 351 27.88 -30.89 4.66
N LYS A 352 26.82 -31.64 5.00
CA LYS A 352 26.13 -32.52 4.05
C LYS A 352 25.56 -31.77 2.84
N LEU A 353 25.10 -30.53 3.00
CA LEU A 353 24.66 -29.69 1.88
C LEU A 353 25.83 -29.06 1.14
N TYR A 354 26.86 -28.56 1.85
CA TYR A 354 28.05 -28.00 1.22
C TYR A 354 28.71 -28.99 0.26
N ALA A 355 28.85 -30.26 0.67
CA ALA A 355 29.40 -31.33 -0.15
C ALA A 355 28.58 -31.65 -1.42
N LYS A 356 27.33 -31.19 -1.49
CA LYS A 356 26.40 -31.43 -2.61
C LYS A 356 26.11 -30.19 -3.44
N ILE A 357 26.74 -29.05 -3.14
CA ILE A 357 26.56 -27.84 -3.95
C ILE A 357 26.98 -28.15 -5.39
N PRO A 358 26.07 -28.03 -6.37
CA PRO A 358 26.41 -28.30 -7.77
C PRO A 358 27.41 -27.27 -8.29
N ASP A 359 28.01 -27.54 -9.45
CA ASP A 359 28.64 -26.45 -10.20
C ASP A 359 27.53 -25.45 -10.62
N VAL A 360 27.74 -24.19 -10.26
CA VAL A 360 26.78 -23.11 -10.53
C VAL A 360 27.32 -22.18 -11.61
N PRO A 361 26.47 -21.53 -12.41
CA PRO A 361 26.89 -20.57 -13.44
C PRO A 361 27.72 -19.41 -12.89
N PHE A 362 28.46 -18.73 -13.78
CA PHE A 362 29.25 -17.55 -13.41
C PHE A 362 28.33 -16.41 -12.95
N SER A 363 28.34 -16.16 -11.65
CA SER A 363 27.33 -15.36 -10.94
C SER A 363 27.91 -14.87 -9.62
N ASN A 364 27.24 -13.94 -8.94
CA ASN A 364 27.59 -13.49 -7.59
C ASN A 364 27.68 -14.68 -6.60
N VAL A 365 26.81 -15.69 -6.72
CA VAL A 365 26.88 -16.92 -5.91
C VAL A 365 28.19 -17.67 -6.16
N TRP A 366 28.58 -17.85 -7.42
CA TRP A 366 29.83 -18.55 -7.77
C TRP A 366 31.06 -17.76 -7.32
N VAL A 367 31.03 -16.43 -7.52
CA VAL A 367 32.07 -15.49 -7.08
C VAL A 367 32.22 -15.56 -5.56
N ALA A 368 31.12 -15.53 -4.81
CA ALA A 368 31.14 -15.66 -3.35
C ALA A 368 31.67 -17.03 -2.90
N LYS A 369 31.22 -18.14 -3.52
CA LYS A 369 31.69 -19.51 -3.23
C LYS A 369 33.21 -19.62 -3.38
N THR A 370 33.75 -18.98 -4.41
CA THR A 370 35.18 -19.04 -4.76
C THR A 370 36.01 -18.11 -3.89
N THR A 371 35.49 -16.91 -3.59
CA THR A 371 36.27 -15.85 -2.92
C THR A 371 36.22 -15.95 -1.40
N ALA A 372 35.07 -16.28 -0.81
CA ALA A 372 34.89 -16.34 0.65
C ALA A 372 35.97 -17.15 1.41
N PRO A 373 36.34 -18.39 0.98
CA PRO A 373 37.39 -19.16 1.66
C PRO A 373 38.82 -18.68 1.36
N ARG A 374 39.02 -17.80 0.37
CA ARG A 374 40.33 -17.27 -0.04
C ARG A 374 40.68 -15.94 0.61
N LEU A 375 39.72 -15.29 1.26
CA LEU A 375 39.97 -14.01 1.91
C LEU A 375 41.04 -14.18 3.01
N PRO A 376 42.01 -13.25 3.11
CA PRO A 376 43.11 -13.39 4.05
C PRO A 376 42.61 -13.21 5.50
N GLU A 377 43.19 -13.98 6.41
CA GLU A 377 42.90 -13.85 7.84
C GLU A 377 43.19 -12.40 8.33
N GLY A 378 42.41 -11.92 9.29
CA GLY A 378 42.55 -10.60 9.91
C GLY A 378 42.02 -9.41 9.08
N CYS A 379 41.52 -9.65 7.87
CA CYS A 379 40.90 -8.62 7.04
C CYS A 379 39.48 -8.24 7.54
N ALA A 380 38.93 -7.16 6.95
CA ALA A 380 37.54 -6.81 7.14
C ALA A 380 36.76 -6.85 5.81
N VAL A 381 35.47 -7.19 5.86
CA VAL A 381 34.59 -7.26 4.69
C VAL A 381 33.33 -6.45 4.94
N HIS A 382 33.05 -5.49 4.06
CA HIS A 382 31.78 -4.81 3.97
C HIS A 382 30.96 -5.40 2.82
N LEU A 383 29.75 -5.89 3.12
CA LEU A 383 28.85 -6.47 2.12
C LEU A 383 27.73 -5.49 1.76
N GLY A 384 27.55 -5.28 0.46
CA GLY A 384 26.34 -4.68 -0.09
C GLY A 384 25.11 -5.53 0.24
N VAL A 385 23.96 -4.89 0.34
CA VAL A 385 22.71 -5.53 0.76
C VAL A 385 22.05 -6.35 -0.36
N SER A 386 20.91 -6.97 -0.06
CA SER A 386 20.09 -7.72 -1.03
C SER A 386 20.84 -8.88 -1.69
N ASN A 387 21.09 -8.83 -3.01
CA ASN A 387 21.68 -9.96 -3.74
C ASN A 387 23.09 -10.29 -3.26
N THR A 388 23.92 -9.26 -2.98
CA THR A 388 25.29 -9.49 -2.53
C THR A 388 25.32 -10.14 -1.16
N MET A 389 24.69 -9.56 -0.15
CA MET A 389 24.64 -10.19 1.17
C MET A 389 24.04 -11.61 1.11
N ARG A 390 22.97 -11.83 0.34
CA ARG A 390 22.38 -13.17 0.18
C ARG A 390 23.40 -14.19 -0.34
N SER A 391 24.04 -13.88 -1.46
CA SER A 391 25.00 -14.77 -2.11
C SER A 391 26.20 -15.09 -1.22
N TRP A 392 26.70 -14.09 -0.48
CA TRP A 392 27.84 -14.23 0.41
C TRP A 392 27.52 -14.96 1.72
N THR A 393 26.30 -14.81 2.24
CA THR A 393 25.86 -15.48 3.48
C THR A 393 25.67 -16.99 3.30
N PHE A 394 25.67 -17.52 2.06
CA PHE A 394 25.70 -18.96 1.84
C PHE A 394 27.02 -19.62 2.25
N PHE A 395 28.13 -18.88 2.31
CA PHE A 395 29.46 -19.44 2.50
C PHE A 395 30.12 -18.89 3.76
N LYS A 396 30.81 -19.77 4.50
CA LYS A 396 31.56 -19.39 5.70
C LYS A 396 32.73 -18.47 5.30
N LEU A 397 32.95 -17.44 6.11
CA LEU A 397 34.18 -16.65 6.10
C LEU A 397 35.15 -17.23 7.14
N PRO A 398 36.48 -17.14 6.92
CA PRO A 398 37.48 -17.41 7.95
C PRO A 398 37.16 -16.73 9.29
N GLN A 399 37.49 -17.39 10.40
CA GLN A 399 36.98 -17.01 11.73
C GLN A 399 37.48 -15.62 12.17
N SER A 400 38.71 -15.25 11.78
CA SER A 400 39.30 -13.96 12.18
C SER A 400 38.77 -12.77 11.37
N ILE A 401 38.00 -13.01 10.30
CA ILE A 401 37.48 -11.94 9.45
C ILE A 401 36.32 -11.22 10.15
N MET A 402 36.47 -9.90 10.24
CA MET A 402 35.40 -9.00 10.63
C MET A 402 34.50 -8.73 9.42
N SER A 403 33.19 -8.90 9.56
CA SER A 403 32.25 -8.66 8.47
C SER A 403 31.10 -7.77 8.93
N CYS A 404 30.62 -6.89 8.06
CA CYS A 404 29.49 -6.00 8.34
C CYS A 404 28.72 -5.63 7.06
N ALA A 405 27.55 -5.01 7.24
CA ALA A 405 26.69 -4.49 6.17
C ALA A 405 25.75 -3.40 6.73
N ASN A 406 25.28 -2.50 5.86
CA ASN A 406 24.36 -1.42 6.23
C ASN A 406 22.90 -1.91 6.34
N LEU A 407 22.58 -2.60 7.44
CA LEU A 407 21.28 -3.28 7.62
C LEU A 407 20.19 -2.51 8.35
N GLY A 408 20.49 -1.31 8.87
CA GLY A 408 19.48 -0.50 9.56
C GLY A 408 18.29 -0.17 8.64
N CYS A 409 18.59 0.45 7.49
CA CYS A 409 17.60 0.79 6.46
C CYS A 409 17.68 -0.10 5.22
N ARG A 410 18.74 -0.91 5.08
CA ARG A 410 19.03 -1.78 3.91
C ARG A 410 19.10 -1.00 2.59
N GLY A 411 19.67 0.20 2.62
CA GLY A 411 19.88 1.05 1.45
C GLY A 411 21.09 0.62 0.61
N ILE A 412 21.09 1.02 -0.67
CA ILE A 412 22.20 0.78 -1.62
C ILE A 412 23.17 1.98 -1.73
N ASP A 413 22.89 3.05 -0.99
CA ASP A 413 23.37 4.41 -1.19
C ASP A 413 24.66 4.78 -0.42
N GLY A 414 25.22 3.86 0.36
CA GLY A 414 26.36 4.19 1.24
C GLY A 414 27.35 3.05 1.54
N ALA A 415 27.33 1.96 0.78
CA ALA A 415 28.17 0.79 1.04
C ALA A 415 29.67 1.08 0.78
N LEU A 416 30.01 1.83 -0.27
CA LEU A 416 31.39 2.19 -0.60
C LEU A 416 31.94 3.19 0.42
N SER A 417 31.16 4.23 0.74
CA SER A 417 31.47 5.21 1.78
C SER A 417 31.69 4.56 3.14
N SER A 418 30.89 3.54 3.49
CA SER A 418 31.04 2.81 4.76
C SER A 418 32.31 1.97 4.78
N ALA A 419 32.61 1.26 3.68
CA ALA A 419 33.85 0.49 3.54
C ALA A 419 35.10 1.40 3.55
N LEU A 420 35.02 2.57 2.91
CA LEU A 420 36.05 3.60 2.99
C LEU A 420 36.22 4.09 4.43
N GLY A 421 35.15 4.38 5.16
CA GLY A 421 35.22 4.76 6.57
C GLY A 421 35.95 3.72 7.42
N MET A 422 35.69 2.42 7.19
CA MET A 422 36.41 1.32 7.84
C MET A 422 37.91 1.33 7.49
N SER A 423 38.25 1.54 6.21
CA SER A 423 39.64 1.57 5.75
C SER A 423 40.44 2.76 6.26
N LEU A 424 39.77 3.91 6.44
CA LEU A 424 40.35 5.09 7.06
C LEU A 424 40.60 4.91 8.56
N ALA A 425 39.67 4.25 9.26
CA ALA A 425 39.76 4.01 10.70
C ALA A 425 40.87 3.01 11.08
N ASN A 426 41.20 2.06 10.19
CA ASN A 426 42.30 1.13 10.39
C ASN A 426 43.09 0.95 9.09
N ARG A 427 44.15 1.76 8.95
CA ARG A 427 45.04 1.82 7.77
C ARG A 427 45.89 0.57 7.56
N ASP A 428 46.14 -0.19 8.63
CA ASP A 428 47.01 -1.37 8.57
C ASP A 428 46.28 -2.64 8.16
N ARG A 429 44.95 -2.66 8.29
CA ARG A 429 44.10 -3.78 7.88
C ARG A 429 43.66 -3.63 6.43
N ILE A 430 43.60 -4.74 5.70
CA ILE A 430 42.96 -4.82 4.38
C ILE A 430 41.44 -4.85 4.54
N HIS A 431 40.72 -4.00 3.81
CA HIS A 431 39.27 -3.92 3.80
C HIS A 431 38.73 -4.24 2.42
N PHE A 432 37.86 -5.23 2.37
CA PHE A 432 37.13 -5.61 1.17
C PHE A 432 35.74 -5.00 1.18
N CYS A 433 35.26 -4.55 0.01
CA CYS A 433 33.89 -4.13 -0.20
C CYS A 433 33.28 -4.92 -1.36
N MET A 434 32.24 -5.71 -1.09
CA MET A 434 31.54 -6.49 -2.12
C MET A 434 30.23 -5.79 -2.46
N VAL A 435 30.03 -5.37 -3.70
CA VAL A 435 28.84 -4.61 -4.12
C VAL A 435 28.33 -5.03 -5.49
N GLY A 436 27.05 -4.77 -5.76
CA GLY A 436 26.49 -4.82 -7.11
C GLY A 436 26.63 -3.48 -7.83
N ASP A 437 26.41 -3.45 -9.14
CA ASP A 437 26.53 -2.26 -9.99
C ASP A 437 25.69 -1.08 -9.55
N LEU A 438 24.39 -1.25 -9.32
CA LEU A 438 23.57 -0.10 -8.88
C LEU A 438 23.99 0.43 -7.51
N THR A 439 24.48 -0.43 -6.60
CA THR A 439 25.04 0.00 -5.31
C THR A 439 26.34 0.78 -5.50
N PHE A 440 27.21 0.32 -6.41
CA PHE A 440 28.44 1.02 -6.75
C PHE A 440 28.15 2.40 -7.35
N PHE A 441 27.31 2.49 -8.38
CA PHE A 441 27.03 3.76 -9.06
C PHE A 441 26.32 4.78 -8.17
N TYR A 442 25.55 4.33 -7.17
CA TYR A 442 24.91 5.24 -6.23
C TYR A 442 25.92 6.00 -5.35
N ASP A 443 27.04 5.35 -5.03
CA ASP A 443 28.02 5.80 -4.03
C ASP A 443 29.45 5.90 -4.62
N MET A 444 29.57 5.90 -5.95
CA MET A 444 30.87 5.85 -6.65
C MET A 444 31.75 7.07 -6.37
N ASN A 445 31.13 8.23 -6.13
CA ASN A 445 31.80 9.49 -5.84
C ASN A 445 32.69 9.41 -4.58
N SER A 446 32.38 8.50 -3.64
CA SER A 446 33.18 8.24 -2.45
C SER A 446 34.63 7.83 -2.78
N LEU A 447 34.85 7.18 -3.92
CA LEU A 447 36.17 6.76 -4.38
C LEU A 447 37.05 7.94 -4.81
N GLY A 448 36.46 9.10 -5.11
CA GLY A 448 37.20 10.34 -5.39
C GLY A 448 37.77 11.01 -4.14
N ASN A 449 37.60 10.41 -2.96
CA ASN A 449 38.14 10.95 -1.72
C ASN A 449 39.67 10.81 -1.69
N ARG A 450 40.38 11.93 -1.53
CA ARG A 450 41.86 12.00 -1.47
C ARG A 450 42.52 11.11 -0.40
N TYR A 451 41.75 10.62 0.57
CA TYR A 451 42.24 9.77 1.66
C TYR A 451 42.13 8.28 1.38
N VAL A 452 41.54 7.85 0.26
CA VAL A 452 41.52 6.43 -0.15
C VAL A 452 42.95 5.89 -0.11
N GLY A 453 43.16 4.82 0.66
CA GLY A 453 44.46 4.16 0.80
C GLY A 453 44.52 2.85 0.03
N ASN A 454 45.73 2.32 -0.12
CA ASN A 454 46.03 1.02 -0.73
C ASN A 454 45.45 -0.20 0.01
N ASN A 455 44.84 0.01 1.16
CA ASN A 455 44.22 -1.02 1.98
C ASN A 455 42.74 -1.28 1.63
N LEU A 456 42.17 -0.58 0.64
CA LEU A 456 40.80 -0.79 0.17
C LEU A 456 40.77 -1.64 -1.11
N ARG A 457 39.94 -2.70 -1.12
CA ARG A 457 39.73 -3.59 -2.25
C ARG A 457 38.24 -3.76 -2.54
N ILE A 458 37.80 -3.45 -3.74
CA ILE A 458 36.39 -3.45 -4.12
C ILE A 458 36.14 -4.56 -5.12
N LEU A 459 35.18 -5.44 -4.83
CA LEU A 459 34.65 -6.40 -5.78
C LEU A 459 33.29 -5.92 -6.26
N LEU A 460 33.22 -5.54 -7.52
CA LEU A 460 32.02 -5.06 -8.16
C LEU A 460 31.42 -6.17 -9.04
N VAL A 461 30.25 -6.68 -8.67
CA VAL A 461 29.48 -7.57 -9.56
C VAL A 461 28.59 -6.73 -10.45
N ASN A 462 29.03 -6.52 -11.71
CA ASN A 462 28.30 -5.73 -12.69
C ASN A 462 27.45 -6.62 -13.60
N ASN A 463 26.14 -6.60 -13.36
CA ASN A 463 25.15 -7.31 -14.17
C ASN A 463 24.26 -6.36 -15.01
N GLY A 464 24.58 -5.05 -14.97
CA GLY A 464 23.97 -3.99 -15.78
C GLY A 464 22.56 -3.57 -15.36
N ARG A 465 22.10 -3.97 -14.16
CA ARG A 465 20.75 -3.71 -13.64
C ARG A 465 20.63 -4.09 -12.16
N GLY A 466 19.47 -3.84 -11.57
CA GLY A 466 19.02 -4.43 -10.31
C GLY A 466 18.61 -5.88 -10.52
N THR A 467 19.57 -6.80 -10.72
CA THR A 467 19.26 -8.23 -10.98
C THR A 467 18.44 -8.90 -9.88
N GLU A 468 18.42 -8.36 -8.66
CA GLU A 468 17.47 -8.76 -7.62
C GLU A 468 16.04 -8.89 -8.14
N PHE A 469 15.60 -7.95 -8.98
CA PHE A 469 14.25 -7.93 -9.55
C PHE A 469 14.04 -8.95 -10.68
N ARG A 470 15.12 -9.52 -11.22
CA ARG A 470 15.13 -10.56 -12.26
C ARG A 470 15.36 -11.98 -11.71
N MET A 471 15.67 -12.10 -10.41
CA MET A 471 15.77 -13.41 -9.74
C MET A 471 14.44 -14.17 -9.81
N TYR A 472 14.46 -15.46 -10.12
CA TYR A 472 13.25 -16.24 -10.36
C TYR A 472 12.26 -16.27 -9.20
N SER A 473 12.74 -16.07 -7.97
CA SER A 473 11.90 -16.03 -6.78
C SER A 473 11.36 -14.64 -6.47
N HIS A 474 11.84 -13.60 -7.14
CA HIS A 474 11.38 -12.23 -6.94
C HIS A 474 10.07 -12.01 -7.72
N TYR A 475 9.11 -11.33 -7.09
CA TYR A 475 7.79 -11.08 -7.68
C TYR A 475 7.86 -10.35 -9.02
N ALA A 476 8.81 -9.43 -9.18
CA ALA A 476 9.01 -8.68 -10.41
C ALA A 476 9.52 -9.53 -11.59
N ALA A 477 10.13 -10.69 -11.35
CA ALA A 477 10.69 -11.51 -12.43
C ALA A 477 9.62 -12.02 -13.41
N ARG A 478 8.36 -12.12 -12.96
CA ARG A 478 7.21 -12.50 -13.82
C ARG A 478 6.91 -11.48 -14.93
N PHE A 479 7.40 -10.26 -14.81
CA PHE A 479 7.25 -9.22 -15.82
C PHE A 479 8.33 -9.32 -16.91
N GLY A 480 9.29 -10.25 -16.78
CA GLY A 480 10.31 -10.44 -17.80
C GLY A 480 11.08 -9.16 -18.09
N GLU A 481 11.13 -8.78 -19.36
CA GLU A 481 11.80 -7.56 -19.84
C GLU A 481 11.04 -6.28 -19.47
N ASP A 482 9.73 -6.33 -19.23
CA ASP A 482 8.96 -5.15 -18.79
C ASP A 482 9.40 -4.64 -17.42
N ALA A 483 10.07 -5.49 -16.63
CA ALA A 483 10.70 -5.05 -15.39
C ALA A 483 11.90 -4.13 -15.64
N ASP A 484 12.57 -4.23 -16.79
CA ASP A 484 13.87 -3.62 -17.00
C ASP A 484 13.87 -2.09 -16.94
N PRO A 485 12.99 -1.35 -17.61
CA PRO A 485 13.11 0.12 -17.66
C PRO A 485 12.84 0.80 -16.32
N PHE A 486 11.93 0.27 -15.49
CA PHE A 486 11.41 0.98 -14.32
C PHE A 486 11.53 0.22 -12.99
N ILE A 487 11.79 -1.09 -13.02
CA ILE A 487 11.89 -1.92 -11.81
C ILE A 487 13.34 -2.37 -11.60
N ALA A 488 13.95 -2.98 -12.62
CA ALA A 488 15.34 -3.41 -12.59
C ALA A 488 16.31 -2.30 -13.01
N ALA A 489 15.83 -1.15 -13.51
CA ALA A 489 16.67 -0.03 -13.91
C ALA A 489 17.82 -0.44 -14.88
N ALA A 490 17.51 -1.31 -15.84
CA ALA A 490 18.48 -1.69 -16.87
C ALA A 490 18.76 -0.50 -17.81
N GLY A 491 19.96 -0.46 -18.39
CA GLY A 491 20.35 0.60 -19.33
C GLY A 491 20.99 1.84 -18.71
N HIS A 492 20.95 1.99 -17.38
CA HIS A 492 21.64 3.08 -16.69
C HIS A 492 23.16 2.86 -16.61
N PHE A 493 23.90 3.94 -16.32
CA PHE A 493 25.33 3.94 -15.99
C PHE A 493 26.20 3.14 -16.98
N GLY A 494 26.06 3.47 -18.26
CA GLY A 494 26.82 2.83 -19.34
C GLY A 494 26.38 1.41 -19.70
N ASN A 495 25.26 0.91 -19.13
CA ASN A 495 24.64 -0.36 -19.50
C ASN A 495 25.64 -1.53 -19.54
N LYS A 496 26.40 -1.71 -18.44
CA LYS A 496 27.45 -2.74 -18.33
C LYS A 496 28.61 -2.54 -19.34
N SER A 497 28.98 -1.29 -19.61
CA SER A 497 30.16 -0.95 -20.40
C SER A 497 31.43 -1.48 -19.73
N PRO A 498 32.34 -2.14 -20.47
CA PRO A 498 33.62 -2.63 -19.94
C PRO A 498 34.64 -1.52 -19.67
N ASP A 499 34.37 -0.29 -20.10
CA ASP A 499 35.33 0.82 -20.05
C ASP A 499 34.95 1.88 -19.02
N LEU A 500 33.66 2.04 -18.70
CA LEU A 500 33.19 3.12 -17.83
C LEU A 500 33.82 3.09 -16.44
N VAL A 501 33.70 1.97 -15.73
CA VAL A 501 34.26 1.83 -14.38
C VAL A 501 35.78 1.71 -14.43
N ARG A 502 36.34 1.09 -15.48
CA ARG A 502 37.79 1.04 -15.72
C ARG A 502 38.40 2.44 -15.75
N HIS A 503 37.90 3.31 -16.63
CA HIS A 503 38.42 4.67 -16.76
C HIS A 503 38.24 5.44 -15.44
N TYR A 504 37.04 5.36 -14.85
CA TYR A 504 36.79 6.03 -13.56
C TYR A 504 37.75 5.59 -12.45
N ALA A 505 37.99 4.28 -12.32
CA ALA A 505 38.87 3.72 -11.30
C ALA A 505 40.34 4.11 -11.53
N GLN A 506 40.82 3.98 -12.76
CA GLN A 506 42.21 4.28 -13.13
C GLN A 506 42.53 5.77 -13.01
N ASP A 507 41.61 6.66 -13.42
CA ASP A 507 41.77 8.11 -13.27
C ASP A 507 41.83 8.54 -11.79
N LEU A 508 41.25 7.74 -10.89
CA LEU A 508 41.33 7.91 -9.44
C LEU A 508 42.52 7.19 -8.79
N GLY A 509 43.36 6.52 -9.59
CA GLY A 509 44.58 5.85 -9.11
C GLY A 509 44.38 4.43 -8.58
N PHE A 510 43.22 3.81 -8.82
CA PHE A 510 43.01 2.39 -8.50
C PHE A 510 43.72 1.49 -9.51
N GLU A 511 44.20 0.35 -9.04
CA GLU A 511 44.44 -0.79 -9.90
C GLU A 511 43.10 -1.42 -10.29
N TYR A 512 42.90 -1.66 -11.58
CA TYR A 512 41.65 -2.19 -12.12
C TYR A 512 41.86 -3.62 -12.63
N LEU A 513 41.07 -4.56 -12.09
CA LEU A 513 40.99 -5.95 -12.53
C LEU A 513 39.62 -6.22 -13.15
N THR A 514 39.54 -7.19 -14.06
CA THR A 514 38.29 -7.53 -14.75
C THR A 514 38.16 -9.02 -15.02
N ALA A 515 36.92 -9.53 -15.01
CA ALA A 515 36.60 -10.88 -15.44
C ALA A 515 35.17 -10.98 -15.99
N SER A 516 35.01 -11.69 -17.11
CA SER A 516 33.71 -12.03 -17.71
C SER A 516 33.46 -13.54 -17.75
N THR A 517 34.46 -14.35 -17.37
CA THR A 517 34.39 -15.81 -17.31
C THR A 517 34.96 -16.36 -16.01
N LYS A 518 34.68 -17.64 -15.70
CA LYS A 518 35.26 -18.31 -14.52
C LYS A 518 36.79 -18.37 -14.62
N GLU A 519 37.31 -18.61 -15.82
CA GLU A 519 38.74 -18.73 -16.10
C GLU A 519 39.46 -17.40 -15.90
N GLU A 520 38.93 -16.31 -16.47
CA GLU A 520 39.46 -14.96 -16.24
C GLU A 520 39.39 -14.58 -14.75
N PHE A 521 38.30 -14.93 -14.06
CA PHE A 521 38.18 -14.65 -12.64
C PHE A 521 39.25 -15.36 -11.82
N LEU A 522 39.50 -16.65 -12.10
CA LEU A 522 40.51 -17.43 -11.39
C LEU A 522 41.94 -16.92 -11.64
N GLN A 523 42.21 -16.28 -12.78
CA GLN A 523 43.51 -15.64 -13.04
C GLN A 523 43.74 -14.39 -12.18
N GLN A 524 42.67 -13.72 -11.75
CA GLN A 524 42.76 -12.44 -11.03
C GLN A 524 42.52 -12.58 -9.52
N VAL A 525 41.74 -13.58 -9.09
CA VAL A 525 41.28 -13.68 -7.69
C VAL A 525 42.42 -13.83 -6.69
N GLU A 526 43.48 -14.58 -7.02
CA GLU A 526 44.63 -14.80 -6.13
C GLU A 526 45.38 -13.49 -5.86
N HIS A 527 45.51 -12.61 -6.88
CA HIS A 527 46.04 -11.26 -6.71
C HIS A 527 45.09 -10.39 -5.86
N PHE A 528 43.79 -10.41 -6.18
CA PHE A 528 42.78 -9.63 -5.47
C PHE A 528 42.70 -9.96 -3.97
N VAL A 529 42.87 -11.23 -3.59
CA VAL A 529 42.80 -11.70 -2.19
C VAL A 529 44.16 -11.84 -1.51
N SER A 530 45.25 -11.47 -2.17
CA SER A 530 46.61 -11.57 -1.62
C SER A 530 46.73 -10.85 -0.27
N PRO A 531 47.36 -11.43 0.76
CA PRO A 531 47.59 -10.75 2.03
C PRO A 531 48.61 -9.59 1.93
N GLU A 532 49.29 -9.44 0.79
CA GLU A 532 50.30 -8.42 0.57
C GLU A 532 49.72 -7.00 0.50
N LYS A 533 50.47 -6.01 1.00
CA LYS A 533 50.12 -4.60 0.82
C LYS A 533 50.67 -4.14 -0.54
N PHE A 534 49.78 -3.72 -1.42
CA PHE A 534 50.13 -3.13 -2.71
C PHE A 534 50.28 -1.61 -2.61
N ASP A 535 50.77 -0.95 -3.66
CA ASP A 535 50.89 0.52 -3.68
C ASP A 535 49.57 1.24 -3.96
N LYS A 536 48.58 0.53 -4.54
CA LYS A 536 47.29 1.08 -4.98
C LYS A 536 46.11 0.34 -4.37
N PRO A 537 44.96 1.00 -4.16
CA PRO A 537 43.71 0.30 -3.91
C PRO A 537 43.30 -0.48 -5.17
N ILE A 538 42.53 -1.56 -5.00
CA ILE A 538 42.12 -2.42 -6.10
C ILE A 538 40.60 -2.33 -6.32
N LEU A 539 40.18 -2.19 -7.57
CA LEU A 539 38.79 -2.42 -8.00
C LEU A 539 38.76 -3.59 -8.98
N PHE A 540 38.07 -4.66 -8.60
CA PHE A 540 37.86 -5.84 -9.42
C PHE A 540 36.40 -5.89 -9.90
N GLU A 541 36.19 -5.58 -11.19
CA GLU A 541 34.87 -5.64 -11.82
C GLU A 541 34.61 -7.00 -12.47
N VAL A 542 33.49 -7.62 -12.11
CA VAL A 542 33.09 -8.95 -12.56
C VAL A 542 31.77 -8.85 -13.31
N PHE A 543 31.80 -9.20 -14.59
CA PHE A 543 30.66 -9.05 -15.49
C PHE A 543 29.80 -10.32 -15.51
N THR A 544 28.65 -10.29 -14.84
CA THR A 544 27.69 -11.43 -14.81
C THR A 544 26.41 -11.10 -15.57
N ASN A 545 25.50 -12.05 -15.79
CA ASN A 545 24.21 -11.78 -16.42
C ASN A 545 23.03 -12.24 -15.55
N PRO A 546 21.86 -11.60 -15.68
CA PRO A 546 20.72 -11.86 -14.80
C PRO A 546 20.20 -13.30 -14.83
N LYS A 547 20.32 -13.98 -15.98
CA LYS A 547 19.86 -15.35 -16.13
C LYS A 547 20.74 -16.31 -15.32
N GLU A 548 22.05 -16.21 -15.46
CA GLU A 548 23.00 -17.06 -14.73
C GLU A 548 22.97 -16.81 -13.22
N GLU A 549 22.83 -15.56 -12.79
CA GLU A 549 22.58 -15.20 -11.39
C GLU A 549 21.34 -15.89 -10.83
N SER A 550 20.24 -15.84 -11.57
CA SER A 550 18.95 -16.47 -11.22
C SER A 550 19.04 -18.00 -11.20
N ASP A 551 19.74 -18.59 -12.18
CA ASP A 551 19.94 -20.04 -12.27
C ASP A 551 20.87 -20.55 -11.15
N ALA A 552 21.92 -19.80 -10.79
CA ALA A 552 22.80 -20.11 -9.67
C ALA A 552 22.05 -20.09 -8.33
N LEU A 553 21.23 -19.07 -8.08
CA LEU A 553 20.36 -19.04 -6.90
C LEU A 553 19.41 -20.25 -6.89
N ARG A 554 18.81 -20.58 -8.04
CA ARG A 554 17.91 -21.75 -8.14
C ARG A 554 18.65 -23.04 -7.82
N ALA A 555 19.88 -23.21 -8.27
CA ALA A 555 20.69 -24.39 -7.98
C ALA A 555 20.99 -24.51 -6.47
N ILE A 556 21.44 -23.43 -5.81
CA ILE A 556 21.67 -23.40 -4.36
C ILE A 556 20.40 -23.73 -3.56
N ARG A 557 19.25 -23.25 -4.02
CA ARG A 557 17.97 -23.46 -3.35
C ARG A 557 17.34 -24.83 -3.59
N ASN A 558 17.98 -25.70 -4.38
CA ASN A 558 17.44 -27.02 -4.73
C ASN A 558 18.52 -28.11 -4.68
N ILE A 559 19.53 -27.97 -3.80
CA ILE A 559 20.63 -28.94 -3.63
C ILE A 559 20.10 -30.35 -3.30
N THR A 560 18.98 -30.43 -2.58
CA THR A 560 18.39 -31.70 -2.13
C THR A 560 17.54 -32.40 -3.20
N LYS A 561 17.22 -31.75 -4.32
CA LYS A 561 16.46 -32.37 -5.41
C LYS A 561 17.40 -33.22 -6.27
N GLN A 562 17.02 -34.47 -6.52
CA GLN A 562 17.76 -35.29 -7.49
C GLN A 562 17.76 -34.60 -8.86
N PRO A 563 18.89 -34.58 -9.59
CA PRO A 563 18.89 -34.15 -10.98
C PRO A 563 17.94 -35.06 -11.75
N ALA A 564 16.98 -34.49 -12.48
CA ALA A 564 16.20 -35.26 -13.45
C ALA A 564 17.20 -35.91 -14.41
N THR A 565 17.22 -37.25 -14.43
CA THR A 565 17.97 -38.02 -15.42
C THR A 565 17.52 -37.56 -16.80
N LYS A 566 18.43 -36.96 -17.59
CA LYS A 566 18.16 -36.66 -18.99
C LYS A 566 17.82 -37.99 -19.69
N PRO A 567 16.70 -38.11 -20.40
CA PRO A 567 16.45 -39.29 -21.22
C PRO A 567 17.52 -39.37 -22.30
N ASN A 568 18.16 -40.53 -22.38
CA ASN A 568 19.11 -40.89 -23.43
C ASN A 568 18.39 -40.78 -24.80
N PRO A 569 18.93 -40.08 -25.82
CA PRO A 569 18.31 -40.01 -27.13
C PRO A 569 18.62 -41.30 -27.90
N ALA A 570 17.96 -42.40 -27.55
CA ALA A 570 17.98 -43.60 -28.36
C ALA A 570 16.73 -44.46 -28.13
N THR A 571 16.07 -44.79 -29.24
CA THR A 571 15.11 -45.87 -29.46
C THR A 571 13.69 -45.71 -28.89
N LYS A 572 12.73 -45.41 -29.79
CA LYS A 572 11.46 -46.16 -30.05
C LYS A 572 10.55 -45.35 -31.02
N PRO A 573 9.54 -45.96 -31.67
CA PRO A 573 9.64 -46.73 -32.90
C PRO A 573 8.81 -46.11 -34.05
N THR A 574 9.08 -46.55 -35.27
CA THR A 574 8.45 -46.14 -36.53
C THR A 574 6.93 -46.35 -36.55
N PRO A 575 6.10 -45.36 -36.94
CA PRO A 575 4.71 -45.59 -37.36
C PRO A 575 4.65 -45.99 -38.84
N ALA A 576 3.80 -46.97 -39.14
CA ALA A 576 3.57 -47.53 -40.46
C ALA A 576 3.00 -46.51 -41.48
N THR A 577 3.39 -46.70 -42.74
CA THR A 577 3.14 -45.82 -43.90
C THR A 577 1.82 -46.10 -44.66
N LYS A 578 1.08 -45.01 -44.95
CA LYS A 578 0.39 -44.58 -46.20
C LYS A 578 -0.80 -45.40 -46.78
N PRO A 579 -1.75 -44.72 -47.46
CA PRO A 579 -1.59 -44.43 -48.90
C PRO A 579 -1.75 -42.95 -49.30
N THR A 580 -1.10 -42.57 -50.41
CA THR A 580 -1.21 -41.32 -51.20
C THR A 580 -1.38 -41.77 -52.66
N PRO A 581 -2.14 -41.13 -53.59
CA PRO A 581 -1.67 -39.95 -54.37
C PRO A 581 -2.84 -38.99 -54.80
N ALA A 582 -2.66 -37.76 -55.33
CA ALA A 582 -1.90 -37.38 -56.52
C ALA A 582 -1.49 -35.88 -56.57
N THR A 583 -0.27 -35.70 -57.10
CA THR A 583 0.45 -34.52 -57.65
C THR A 583 -0.21 -33.96 -58.94
N LYS A 584 0.00 -32.74 -59.49
CA LYS A 584 1.12 -31.76 -59.68
C LYS A 584 0.51 -30.52 -60.45
N PRO A 585 1.22 -29.44 -60.91
CA PRO A 585 2.65 -29.14 -60.91
C PRO A 585 3.09 -27.70 -60.51
N THR A 586 4.38 -27.56 -60.24
CA THR A 586 5.19 -26.34 -60.09
C THR A 586 5.53 -25.70 -61.45
N PRO A 587 5.94 -24.42 -61.46
CA PRO A 587 7.16 -24.03 -62.18
C PRO A 587 8.20 -23.30 -61.30
N ALA A 588 9.45 -23.36 -61.77
CA ALA A 588 10.68 -23.12 -61.05
C ALA A 588 11.20 -21.67 -61.05
N VAL A 589 11.85 -21.30 -59.93
CA VAL A 589 13.19 -20.68 -59.77
C VAL A 589 13.66 -19.61 -60.76
N LYS A 590 14.13 -18.47 -60.24
CA LYS A 590 15.45 -17.88 -60.57
C LYS A 590 15.94 -16.85 -59.52
N PRO A 591 17.26 -16.60 -59.44
CA PRO A 591 17.99 -16.19 -58.25
C PRO A 591 18.11 -14.67 -58.06
N THR A 592 18.33 -14.26 -56.81
CA THR A 592 18.60 -12.88 -56.41
C THR A 592 20.03 -12.48 -56.81
N PRO A 593 20.24 -11.35 -57.53
CA PRO A 593 21.57 -10.87 -57.86
C PRO A 593 22.15 -10.01 -56.73
N ALA A 594 23.45 -10.19 -56.50
CA ALA A 594 24.30 -9.28 -55.76
C ALA A 594 24.57 -8.00 -56.56
N VAL A 595 24.64 -6.84 -55.89
CA VAL A 595 25.28 -5.63 -56.42
C VAL A 595 26.20 -5.03 -55.35
N LYS A 596 27.41 -4.70 -55.81
CA LYS A 596 28.61 -4.25 -55.11
C LYS A 596 28.59 -2.73 -54.77
N PRO A 597 29.51 -2.27 -53.91
CA PRO A 597 29.64 -0.89 -53.44
C PRO A 597 30.58 -0.04 -54.30
N GLN A 598 30.39 1.28 -54.28
CA GLN A 598 31.31 2.39 -54.62
C GLN A 598 30.48 3.70 -54.60
N SER A 599 30.90 4.91 -54.24
CA SER A 599 32.11 5.51 -53.64
C SER A 599 31.78 7.01 -53.44
N GLU A 600 32.44 7.64 -52.46
CA GLU A 600 32.56 9.06 -52.04
C GLU A 600 32.63 10.17 -53.13
N PRO A 601 32.82 11.50 -52.84
CA PRO A 601 32.84 12.29 -51.58
C PRO A 601 32.09 13.66 -51.64
N ILE A 602 31.72 14.26 -50.51
CA ILE A 602 31.57 15.75 -50.35
C ILE A 602 31.95 16.09 -48.90
N SER A 603 33.23 16.36 -48.60
CA SER A 603 33.91 17.66 -48.51
C SER A 603 33.36 18.68 -47.50
N GLN A 604 34.19 18.92 -46.46
CA GLN A 604 34.56 20.21 -45.89
C GLN A 604 33.43 21.19 -45.50
N PHE A 605 33.26 21.40 -44.19
CA PHE A 605 33.14 22.78 -43.69
C PHE A 605 34.12 23.02 -42.55
N THR A 606 34.98 23.97 -42.88
CA THR A 606 36.14 24.50 -42.16
C THR A 606 35.69 25.48 -41.08
N ILE A 607 36.52 25.61 -40.06
CA ILE A 607 36.44 26.59 -38.97
C ILE A 607 36.95 27.98 -39.43
N ALA A 608 36.33 29.04 -38.85
CA ALA A 608 36.80 30.43 -38.63
C ALA A 608 36.73 31.47 -39.78
N PRO A 609 36.85 32.81 -39.52
CA PRO A 609 36.52 33.66 -38.36
C PRO A 609 35.83 35.02 -38.72
N SER A 610 35.33 35.78 -37.73
CA SER A 610 35.35 37.27 -37.70
C SER A 610 34.84 37.79 -36.33
N ASN A 611 35.69 38.35 -35.46
CA ASN A 611 36.08 39.77 -35.33
C ASN A 611 34.87 40.72 -35.18
N SER A 612 34.62 41.36 -34.03
CA SER A 612 35.41 42.44 -33.42
C SER A 612 34.89 42.73 -31.98
N ALA A 613 35.73 42.76 -30.94
CA ALA A 613 36.41 43.92 -30.32
C ALA A 613 35.49 45.01 -29.71
N VAL A 614 35.68 45.64 -28.53
CA VAL A 614 36.48 45.53 -27.27
C VAL A 614 35.80 46.52 -26.28
N LYS A 615 36.01 46.32 -24.95
CA LYS A 615 36.03 47.29 -23.80
C LYS A 615 34.92 47.05 -22.76
N ALA A 616 35.15 47.05 -21.43
CA ALA A 616 36.34 47.09 -20.59
C ALA A 616 35.96 46.79 -19.12
N THR A 617 36.79 46.00 -18.40
CA THR A 617 37.22 46.08 -16.96
C THR A 617 36.21 46.11 -15.78
N PRO A 618 36.63 45.81 -14.51
CA PRO A 618 37.63 44.84 -14.05
C PRO A 618 37.20 44.01 -12.80
N ALA A 619 38.15 43.17 -12.38
CA ALA A 619 38.18 42.15 -11.33
C ALA A 619 37.85 42.57 -9.88
N VAL A 620 37.43 41.57 -9.09
CA VAL A 620 37.74 41.47 -7.65
C VAL A 620 38.10 40.02 -7.30
N LYS A 621 39.19 39.86 -6.54
CA LYS A 621 39.68 38.66 -5.83
C LYS A 621 40.47 39.20 -4.61
N PRO A 622 40.82 38.39 -3.60
CA PRO A 622 39.99 37.69 -2.59
C PRO A 622 40.52 37.95 -1.15
N GLN A 623 39.88 37.37 -0.11
CA GLN A 623 40.42 36.93 1.22
C GLN A 623 39.24 36.88 2.23
N SER A 624 38.85 35.76 2.85
CA SER A 624 39.49 34.80 3.78
C SER A 624 39.11 35.08 5.24
N GLU A 625 38.71 33.99 5.91
CA GLU A 625 38.79 33.68 7.35
C GLU A 625 37.54 33.73 8.26
N LEU A 626 37.56 32.72 9.15
CA LEU A 626 36.97 32.58 10.49
C LEU A 626 35.68 31.75 10.68
N ILE A 627 35.96 30.46 10.82
CA ILE A 627 35.46 29.46 11.79
C ILE A 627 34.89 30.08 13.09
N SER A 628 33.69 29.66 13.51
CA SER A 628 33.44 28.96 14.80
C SER A 628 31.99 29.06 15.31
N GLN A 629 31.46 27.89 15.69
CA GLN A 629 30.65 27.63 16.89
C GLN A 629 29.28 28.31 17.06
N PHE A 630 28.21 27.52 16.88
CA PHE A 630 27.00 27.65 17.69
C PHE A 630 26.93 26.49 18.69
N THR A 631 27.29 26.79 19.93
CA THR A 631 27.09 25.97 21.12
C THR A 631 25.89 26.52 21.90
N ILE A 632 25.06 25.63 22.43
CA ILE A 632 23.90 25.90 23.30
C ILE A 632 24.37 26.01 24.77
N ALA A 633 23.79 26.94 25.55
CA ALA A 633 23.30 26.82 26.95
C ALA A 633 23.24 28.21 27.67
N PRO A 634 22.66 28.34 28.89
CA PRO A 634 21.25 28.26 29.31
C PRO A 634 20.83 29.58 30.08
N PRO A 635 19.71 29.66 30.85
CA PRO A 635 18.96 30.91 31.08
C PRO A 635 19.45 31.75 32.28
N ASN A 636 19.02 33.02 32.36
CA ASN A 636 19.03 33.79 33.60
C ASN A 636 17.75 34.64 33.78
N PRO A 637 17.25 34.81 35.02
CA PRO A 637 15.93 35.34 35.37
C PRO A 637 15.98 36.84 35.71
N HIS A 638 14.80 37.39 36.03
CA HIS A 638 14.49 38.75 36.50
C HIS A 638 14.16 39.80 35.43
N SER A 639 12.86 40.03 35.24
CA SER A 639 12.25 41.37 35.34
C SER A 639 10.72 41.27 35.24
N LEU A 640 10.05 41.41 36.38
CA LEU A 640 8.61 41.70 36.49
C LEU A 640 8.39 43.21 36.40
N PRO A 641 7.21 43.66 35.91
CA PRO A 641 6.59 44.87 36.44
C PRO A 641 5.28 44.56 37.19
N LYS A 642 5.15 45.24 38.33
CA LYS A 642 4.01 45.28 39.25
C LYS A 642 2.82 46.05 38.64
N ILE A 643 1.59 45.63 38.96
CA ILE A 643 0.42 46.52 39.01
C ILE A 643 -0.35 46.22 40.30
N GLU A 644 -0.46 47.25 41.16
CA GLU A 644 -1.24 47.25 42.40
C GLU A 644 -2.71 47.61 42.14
N THR A 645 -3.56 46.79 42.76
CA THR A 645 -4.81 47.05 43.49
C THR A 645 -5.53 48.40 43.41
N ALA A 646 -6.84 48.35 43.15
CA ALA A 646 -7.84 49.16 43.85
C ALA A 646 -9.15 48.35 44.05
N LEU A 647 -9.44 48.05 45.32
CA LEU A 647 -10.69 47.48 45.84
C LEU A 647 -11.70 48.60 46.16
N LYS A 648 -12.98 48.29 45.95
CA LYS A 648 -14.20 48.71 46.69
C LYS A 648 -15.39 48.10 45.91
N THR A 649 -16.45 47.49 46.43
CA THR A 649 -16.97 47.09 47.74
C THR A 649 -18.28 46.32 47.41
N GLN A 650 -18.62 45.23 48.11
CA GLN A 650 -19.88 44.50 47.92
C GLN A 650 -21.12 45.28 48.42
N PRO A 651 -22.35 44.78 48.13
CA PRO A 651 -23.07 44.16 49.24
C PRO A 651 -23.75 42.81 48.92
N THR A 652 -23.85 42.00 49.97
CA THR A 652 -24.45 40.65 50.08
C THR A 652 -25.96 40.70 50.45
N PRO A 653 -26.69 39.56 50.52
CA PRO A 653 -28.10 39.40 50.12
C PRO A 653 -29.09 39.15 51.27
N GLN A 654 -30.40 39.03 50.97
CA GLN A 654 -31.41 38.09 51.54
C GLN A 654 -32.86 38.53 51.19
N PRO A 655 -33.93 37.72 51.43
CA PRO A 655 -34.10 36.27 51.34
C PRO A 655 -35.40 35.84 50.58
N ALA A 656 -35.64 34.53 50.51
CA ALA A 656 -36.72 33.84 49.80
C ALA A 656 -38.13 33.96 50.42
N THR A 657 -39.17 33.82 49.58
CA THR A 657 -40.52 33.38 49.98
C THR A 657 -41.11 32.34 49.02
N LYS A 658 -41.87 31.39 49.59
CA LYS A 658 -42.41 30.13 49.04
C LYS A 658 -43.96 30.25 48.87
N PRO A 659 -44.77 29.21 48.51
CA PRO A 659 -45.51 29.11 47.23
C PRO A 659 -47.06 29.01 47.30
N GLN A 660 -47.69 28.87 46.11
CA GLN A 660 -49.00 28.22 45.73
C GLN A 660 -50.33 29.04 45.71
N PRO A 661 -51.44 28.60 45.03
CA PRO A 661 -51.65 27.60 43.94
C PRO A 661 -52.72 27.97 42.83
N LYS A 662 -52.93 27.03 41.88
CA LYS A 662 -54.09 26.82 40.93
C LYS A 662 -54.07 27.68 39.64
N SER A 663 -54.43 27.22 38.44
CA SER A 663 -55.15 26.03 37.96
C SER A 663 -54.84 25.79 36.46
N THR A 664 -54.90 24.53 36.02
CA THR A 664 -54.93 24.11 34.61
C THR A 664 -56.21 24.61 33.90
N PRO A 665 -56.16 24.86 32.58
CA PRO A 665 -56.82 23.92 31.67
C PRO A 665 -56.12 23.68 30.31
N ASN A 666 -56.28 22.42 29.85
CA ASN A 666 -56.23 21.80 28.52
C ASN A 666 -55.37 22.33 27.35
N PRO A 667 -54.76 21.41 26.56
CA PRO A 667 -53.95 21.73 25.38
C PRO A 667 -54.78 21.78 24.10
N ALA A 668 -54.50 22.76 23.24
CA ALA A 668 -54.82 22.78 21.82
C ALA A 668 -53.80 23.67 21.08
N PRO A 669 -53.65 23.53 19.75
CA PRO A 669 -53.02 22.45 19.02
C PRO A 669 -51.62 22.84 18.52
N VAL A 670 -50.80 21.85 18.15
CA VAL A 670 -49.45 22.04 17.59
C VAL A 670 -49.53 22.81 16.27
N ALA A 671 -48.95 24.01 16.25
CA ALA A 671 -48.79 24.82 15.04
C ALA A 671 -47.76 24.18 14.08
N SER A 672 -48.13 24.25 12.80
CA SER A 672 -47.47 23.73 11.62
C SER A 672 -46.03 24.21 11.42
N GLY A 673 -45.22 23.34 10.79
CA GLY A 673 -43.82 23.55 10.51
C GLY A 673 -43.51 24.77 9.63
N LYS A 674 -42.35 25.38 9.89
CA LYS A 674 -41.75 26.38 8.99
C LYS A 674 -41.45 25.73 7.64
N LYS A 675 -42.15 26.19 6.59
CA LYS A 675 -41.74 25.98 5.19
C LYS A 675 -40.36 26.60 4.98
N PHE A 676 -39.45 25.82 4.42
CA PHE A 676 -38.16 26.31 3.94
C PHE A 676 -38.39 26.86 2.53
N GLU A 677 -38.51 28.18 2.37
CA GLU A 677 -38.62 28.81 1.05
C GLU A 677 -37.22 29.07 0.48
N LEU A 678 -36.93 28.49 -0.69
CA LEU A 678 -35.75 28.84 -1.50
C LEU A 678 -35.86 30.33 -1.88
N ARG A 679 -34.89 31.15 -1.46
CA ARG A 679 -34.88 32.58 -1.80
C ARG A 679 -34.79 32.76 -3.32
N PRO A 680 -35.69 33.51 -3.97
CA PRO A 680 -35.51 33.88 -5.36
C PRO A 680 -34.26 34.75 -5.51
N MET A 681 -33.41 34.45 -6.50
CA MET A 681 -32.33 35.36 -6.89
C MET A 681 -32.93 36.62 -7.53
N ALA A 682 -32.28 37.78 -7.33
CA ALA A 682 -32.57 38.95 -8.14
C ALA A 682 -32.43 38.57 -9.63
N PRO A 683 -33.29 39.09 -10.54
CA PRO A 683 -33.18 38.77 -11.96
C PRO A 683 -31.78 39.10 -12.43
N VAL A 684 -31.00 38.06 -12.71
CA VAL A 684 -29.69 38.19 -13.34
C VAL A 684 -30.00 38.75 -14.72
N GLU A 685 -29.56 39.98 -15.01
CA GLU A 685 -29.53 40.48 -16.38
C GLU A 685 -28.93 39.37 -17.24
N GLN A 686 -29.67 38.90 -18.25
CA GLN A 686 -29.14 38.02 -19.27
C GLN A 686 -28.06 38.79 -20.03
N LYS A 687 -26.87 38.93 -19.44
CA LYS A 687 -25.67 39.24 -20.18
C LYS A 687 -25.50 38.08 -21.14
N LYS A 688 -25.65 38.38 -22.43
CA LYS A 688 -25.20 37.57 -23.57
C LYS A 688 -23.69 37.33 -23.45
N ASN A 689 -23.28 36.54 -22.47
CA ASN A 689 -22.05 35.80 -22.55
C ASN A 689 -22.49 34.36 -22.82
N ASP A 690 -22.91 34.15 -24.07
CA ASP A 690 -22.74 32.84 -24.70
C ASP A 690 -21.25 32.54 -24.56
N LEU A 691 -20.89 31.77 -23.54
CA LEU A 691 -19.60 31.10 -23.52
C LEU A 691 -19.45 30.48 -24.89
N THR A 692 -18.35 30.86 -25.55
CA THR A 692 -18.03 30.58 -26.94
C THR A 692 -18.69 29.26 -27.35
N PRO A 693 -19.60 29.24 -28.35
CA PRO A 693 -20.37 28.04 -28.65
C PRO A 693 -19.39 26.90 -28.81
N LEU A 694 -19.50 25.88 -27.94
CA LEU A 694 -18.67 24.68 -28.00
C LEU A 694 -18.71 24.17 -29.44
N LYS A 695 -17.71 24.53 -30.25
CA LYS A 695 -17.65 24.15 -31.66
C LYS A 695 -17.56 22.63 -31.68
N LYS A 696 -18.26 22.06 -32.67
CA LYS A 696 -18.54 20.64 -32.86
C LYS A 696 -17.39 19.71 -32.44
N ALA A 697 -17.60 19.08 -31.28
CA ALA A 697 -16.99 17.90 -30.66
C ALA A 697 -16.35 18.26 -29.31
N ARG A 698 -17.06 17.84 -28.26
CA ARG A 698 -17.32 18.54 -27.00
C ARG A 698 -16.94 17.64 -25.83
N LEU A 699 -15.64 17.42 -25.59
CA LEU A 699 -15.22 16.52 -24.51
C LEU A 699 -15.76 17.03 -23.16
N GLY A 700 -16.58 16.24 -22.50
CA GLY A 700 -17.04 16.50 -21.14
C GLY A 700 -16.26 15.64 -20.14
N PHE A 701 -15.82 16.26 -19.05
CA PHE A 701 -15.09 15.61 -17.97
C PHE A 701 -16.06 14.86 -17.05
N GLY A 702 -16.10 13.52 -17.18
CA GLY A 702 -16.97 12.67 -16.36
C GLY A 702 -16.34 12.33 -15.00
N VAL A 703 -16.99 12.72 -13.91
CA VAL A 703 -16.48 12.57 -12.52
C VAL A 703 -16.89 11.22 -11.89
N LEU A 704 -17.31 10.24 -12.70
CA LEU A 704 -17.69 8.90 -12.22
C LEU A 704 -16.47 8.04 -11.80
N ARG A 705 -15.31 8.22 -12.45
CA ARG A 705 -14.16 7.29 -12.36
C ARG A 705 -12.83 7.99 -12.12
N LEU A 706 -12.81 8.89 -11.15
CA LEU A 706 -11.55 9.54 -10.75
C LEU A 706 -10.53 8.50 -10.21
N PRO A 707 -9.22 8.74 -10.34
CA PRO A 707 -8.19 7.90 -9.74
C PRO A 707 -8.32 7.83 -8.22
N PHE A 708 -7.99 6.67 -7.64
CA PHE A 708 -7.98 6.45 -6.19
C PHE A 708 -6.57 6.06 -5.73
N LYS A 709 -6.14 6.61 -4.59
CA LYS A 709 -4.93 6.25 -3.85
C LYS A 709 -5.32 5.99 -2.39
N ASP A 710 -4.86 4.87 -1.83
CA ASP A 710 -5.15 4.45 -0.45
C ASP A 710 -6.65 4.48 -0.07
N GLY A 711 -7.50 4.07 -1.02
CA GLY A 711 -8.95 3.98 -0.81
C GLY A 711 -9.72 5.30 -0.91
N ASN A 712 -9.04 6.43 -1.15
CA ASN A 712 -9.61 7.77 -1.37
C ASN A 712 -9.31 8.26 -2.79
N ILE A 713 -10.04 9.30 -3.25
CA ILE A 713 -9.71 9.96 -4.52
C ILE A 713 -8.29 10.52 -4.43
N ASP A 714 -7.46 10.26 -5.43
CA ASP A 714 -6.13 10.87 -5.53
C ASP A 714 -6.28 12.34 -5.93
N VAL A 715 -6.44 13.20 -4.92
CA VAL A 715 -6.69 14.62 -5.10
C VAL A 715 -5.59 15.30 -5.91
N GLN A 716 -4.33 14.88 -5.75
CA GLN A 716 -3.21 15.48 -6.50
C GLN A 716 -3.25 15.09 -7.96
N GLU A 717 -3.56 13.82 -8.26
CA GLU A 717 -3.72 13.38 -9.64
C GLU A 717 -4.93 14.05 -10.31
N VAL A 718 -6.09 14.08 -9.65
CA VAL A 718 -7.27 14.76 -10.18
C VAL A 718 -7.02 16.25 -10.38
N ARG A 719 -6.26 16.89 -9.49
CA ARG A 719 -5.86 18.29 -9.65
C ARG A 719 -5.11 18.49 -10.95
N ARG A 720 -4.10 17.66 -11.24
CA ARG A 720 -3.35 17.70 -12.51
C ARG A 720 -4.24 17.45 -13.71
N MET A 721 -5.17 16.50 -13.62
CA MET A 721 -6.13 16.17 -14.67
C MET A 721 -7.08 17.33 -14.98
N VAL A 722 -7.63 17.98 -13.95
CA VAL A 722 -8.49 19.16 -14.11
C VAL A 722 -7.69 20.30 -14.72
N ASP A 723 -6.48 20.56 -14.23
CA ASP A 723 -5.62 21.63 -14.75
C ASP A 723 -5.25 21.39 -16.22
N GLU A 724 -4.97 20.14 -16.60
CA GLU A 724 -4.72 19.79 -17.98
C GLU A 724 -5.97 19.93 -18.86
N TYR A 725 -7.15 19.55 -18.36
CA TYR A 725 -8.42 19.72 -19.07
C TYR A 725 -8.75 21.20 -19.32
N MET A 726 -8.55 22.04 -18.31
CA MET A 726 -8.83 23.48 -18.36
C MET A 726 -7.85 24.27 -19.24
N LYS A 727 -6.76 23.66 -19.74
CA LYS A 727 -5.88 24.26 -20.76
C LYS A 727 -6.48 24.28 -22.18
N SER A 728 -7.61 23.61 -22.42
CA SER A 728 -8.31 23.62 -23.72
C SER A 728 -9.60 24.43 -23.64
N ASP A 729 -10.24 24.62 -24.79
CA ASP A 729 -11.58 25.22 -24.90
C ASP A 729 -12.71 24.32 -24.35
N PHE A 730 -12.39 23.13 -23.84
CA PHE A 730 -13.36 22.25 -23.17
C PHE A 730 -13.58 22.68 -21.72
N CYS A 731 -14.85 22.74 -21.31
CA CYS A 731 -15.21 23.32 -20.03
C CYS A 731 -16.39 22.63 -19.32
N TYR A 732 -16.82 21.44 -19.77
CA TYR A 732 -18.02 20.77 -19.26
C TYR A 732 -17.67 19.68 -18.23
N PHE A 733 -18.22 19.78 -17.02
CA PHE A 733 -18.05 18.80 -15.94
C PHE A 733 -19.37 18.10 -15.59
N ASP A 734 -19.33 16.77 -15.47
CA ASP A 734 -20.50 15.95 -15.13
C ASP A 734 -20.31 15.24 -13.79
N THR A 735 -21.19 15.53 -12.84
CA THR A 735 -21.21 14.90 -11.51
C THR A 735 -22.57 14.27 -11.20
N HIS A 736 -22.64 13.61 -10.05
CA HIS A 736 -23.83 12.98 -9.48
C HIS A 736 -23.55 12.60 -8.02
N PRO A 737 -24.51 12.70 -7.08
CA PRO A 737 -24.30 12.42 -5.65
C PRO A 737 -23.84 11.00 -5.31
N ALA A 738 -24.04 10.02 -6.21
CA ALA A 738 -23.59 8.64 -6.01
C ALA A 738 -22.19 8.34 -6.56
N TYR A 739 -21.57 9.26 -7.30
CA TYR A 739 -20.28 9.00 -7.96
C TYR A 739 -19.11 9.01 -6.95
N CYS A 740 -18.04 8.27 -7.28
CA CYS A 740 -16.82 8.16 -6.48
C CYS A 740 -17.04 7.94 -4.97
N LYS A 741 -17.96 7.01 -4.61
CA LYS A 741 -18.35 6.74 -3.20
C LYS A 741 -18.91 7.97 -2.48
N HIS A 742 -19.78 8.74 -3.15
CA HIS A 742 -20.39 9.99 -2.66
C HIS A 742 -19.40 11.15 -2.45
N LYS A 743 -18.30 11.17 -3.21
CA LYS A 743 -17.25 12.20 -3.09
C LYS A 743 -17.07 13.06 -4.35
N SER A 744 -17.81 12.78 -5.42
CA SER A 744 -17.69 13.50 -6.69
C SER A 744 -18.01 14.99 -6.56
N GLN A 745 -19.14 15.36 -5.93
CA GLN A 745 -19.59 16.74 -5.78
C GLN A 745 -18.63 17.58 -4.94
N SER A 746 -18.16 17.03 -3.81
CA SER A 746 -17.14 17.69 -2.99
C SER A 746 -15.80 17.79 -3.71
N THR A 747 -15.45 16.83 -4.56
CA THR A 747 -14.24 16.91 -5.39
C THR A 747 -14.35 18.00 -6.45
N VAL A 748 -15.50 18.13 -7.12
CA VAL A 748 -15.79 19.23 -8.05
C VAL A 748 -15.69 20.57 -7.33
N ARG A 749 -16.25 20.68 -6.11
CA ARG A 749 -16.13 21.88 -5.29
C ARG A 749 -14.68 22.29 -5.07
N GLU A 750 -13.85 21.36 -4.58
CA GLU A 750 -12.46 21.67 -4.21
C GLU A 750 -11.55 21.89 -5.42
N LEU A 751 -11.75 21.13 -6.50
CA LEU A 751 -10.80 21.08 -7.62
C LEU A 751 -11.21 21.89 -8.84
N VAL A 752 -12.49 22.23 -8.96
CA VAL A 752 -13.04 23.03 -10.07
C VAL A 752 -13.59 24.36 -9.51
N VAL A 753 -14.66 24.32 -8.71
CA VAL A 753 -15.44 25.52 -8.32
C VAL A 753 -14.62 26.54 -7.54
N LYS A 754 -13.79 26.08 -6.58
CA LYS A 754 -12.93 26.98 -5.79
C LYS A 754 -11.71 27.52 -6.54
N ARG A 755 -11.37 26.94 -7.70
CA ARG A 755 -10.09 27.17 -8.38
C ARG A 755 -10.24 27.93 -9.69
N TYR A 756 -11.41 27.86 -10.31
CA TYR A 756 -11.70 28.48 -11.59
C TYR A 756 -12.91 29.41 -11.46
N PRO A 757 -12.93 30.56 -12.16
CA PRO A 757 -14.09 31.45 -12.17
C PRO A 757 -15.37 30.70 -12.59
N ARG A 758 -16.53 31.03 -12.00
CA ARG A 758 -17.79 30.29 -12.22
C ARG A 758 -18.20 30.29 -13.70
N GLU A 759 -17.89 31.36 -14.41
CA GLU A 759 -18.14 31.55 -15.83
C GLU A 759 -17.17 30.76 -16.72
N SER A 760 -16.04 30.25 -16.23
CA SER A 760 -15.08 29.54 -17.08
C SER A 760 -15.40 28.06 -17.26
N PHE A 761 -16.47 27.54 -16.63
CA PHE A 761 -16.88 26.13 -16.75
C PHE A 761 -18.40 25.96 -16.70
N LEU A 762 -18.85 24.87 -17.32
CA LEU A 762 -20.22 24.38 -17.29
C LEU A 762 -20.30 23.20 -16.33
N LEU A 763 -21.23 23.23 -15.39
CA LEU A 763 -21.43 22.16 -14.42
C LEU A 763 -22.80 21.49 -14.60
N ALA A 764 -22.77 20.17 -14.71
CA ALA A 764 -23.94 19.32 -14.77
C ALA A 764 -24.05 18.39 -13.56
N ASP A 765 -25.26 18.33 -12.99
CA ASP A 765 -25.62 17.40 -11.92
C ASP A 765 -26.98 16.74 -12.21
N LYS A 766 -27.33 15.70 -11.46
CA LYS A 766 -28.52 14.89 -11.77
C LYS A 766 -29.27 14.46 -10.53
N MET A 767 -30.59 14.64 -10.58
CA MET A 767 -31.51 14.18 -9.55
C MET A 767 -31.49 12.65 -9.47
N PRO A 768 -31.03 12.05 -8.34
CA PRO A 768 -30.93 10.61 -8.19
C PRO A 768 -32.30 9.94 -8.02
N TRP A 769 -32.33 8.62 -8.22
CA TRP A 769 -33.48 7.77 -7.94
C TRP A 769 -33.09 6.64 -6.98
N PRO A 770 -34.00 6.16 -6.11
CA PRO A 770 -35.44 6.42 -6.10
C PRO A 770 -35.85 7.72 -5.38
N ILE A 771 -36.89 8.37 -5.89
CA ILE A 771 -37.64 9.44 -5.22
C ILE A 771 -38.82 8.81 -4.48
N LYS A 772 -39.02 9.18 -3.20
CA LYS A 772 -40.06 8.59 -2.34
C LYS A 772 -41.20 9.56 -2.06
N ALA A 773 -40.94 10.86 -2.12
CA ALA A 773 -41.94 11.91 -1.95
C ALA A 773 -41.56 13.16 -2.76
N THR A 774 -42.54 14.01 -3.08
CA THR A 774 -42.29 15.29 -3.78
C THR A 774 -41.31 16.20 -3.03
N SER A 775 -41.28 16.15 -1.69
CA SER A 775 -40.32 16.91 -0.87
C SER A 775 -38.87 16.48 -1.05
N ASP A 776 -38.60 15.29 -1.60
CA ASP A 776 -37.24 14.83 -1.86
C ASP A 776 -36.53 15.69 -2.90
N TYR A 777 -37.25 16.20 -3.90
CA TYR A 777 -36.63 17.01 -4.97
C TYR A 777 -35.97 18.28 -4.42
N GLU A 778 -36.70 19.07 -3.64
CA GLU A 778 -36.16 20.29 -3.03
C GLU A 778 -35.03 19.98 -2.05
N ARG A 779 -35.20 18.94 -1.22
CA ARG A 779 -34.18 18.52 -0.24
C ARG A 779 -32.89 18.08 -0.91
N ILE A 780 -32.98 17.26 -1.96
CA ILE A 780 -31.82 16.73 -2.67
C ILE A 780 -31.15 17.86 -3.45
N PHE A 781 -31.89 18.60 -4.27
CA PHE A 781 -31.33 19.69 -5.07
C PHE A 781 -30.58 20.73 -4.22
N SER A 782 -31.16 21.09 -3.05
CA SER A 782 -30.50 22.01 -2.10
C SER A 782 -29.20 21.44 -1.53
N ALA A 783 -29.15 20.12 -1.29
CA ALA A 783 -27.93 19.46 -0.85
C ALA A 783 -26.87 19.45 -1.96
N GLU A 784 -27.26 19.22 -3.22
CA GLU A 784 -26.34 19.19 -4.36
C GLU A 784 -25.71 20.56 -4.63
N LEU A 785 -26.50 21.66 -4.58
CA LEU A 785 -25.98 23.02 -4.64
C LEU A 785 -24.94 23.28 -3.53
N LYS A 786 -25.24 22.84 -2.30
CA LYS A 786 -24.35 22.98 -1.14
C LYS A 786 -23.07 22.15 -1.29
N ASP A 787 -23.17 20.91 -1.74
CA ASP A 787 -22.05 19.98 -1.82
C ASP A 787 -21.06 20.40 -2.92
N CYS A 788 -21.56 20.91 -4.05
CA CYS A 788 -20.77 21.54 -5.11
C CYS A 788 -20.33 22.97 -4.78
N ALA A 789 -20.97 23.62 -3.79
CA ALA A 789 -20.85 25.05 -3.46
C ALA A 789 -21.09 25.98 -4.66
N VAL A 790 -22.21 25.77 -5.34
CA VAL A 790 -22.67 26.61 -6.46
C VAL A 790 -24.07 27.15 -6.17
N GLU A 791 -24.41 28.28 -6.77
CA GLU A 791 -25.74 28.89 -6.67
C GLU A 791 -26.71 28.36 -7.73
N TYR A 792 -26.19 27.84 -8.85
CA TYR A 792 -26.96 27.29 -9.96
C TYR A 792 -26.17 26.22 -10.73
N PHE A 793 -26.89 25.33 -11.43
CA PHE A 793 -26.32 24.38 -12.40
C PHE A 793 -26.56 24.84 -13.85
N ASP A 794 -25.58 24.65 -14.73
CA ASP A 794 -25.76 24.95 -16.16
C ASP A 794 -26.67 23.91 -16.81
N TYR A 795 -26.49 22.64 -16.43
CA TYR A 795 -27.31 21.53 -16.88
C TYR A 795 -27.78 20.73 -15.68
N TYR A 796 -29.08 20.45 -15.61
CA TYR A 796 -29.62 19.61 -14.54
C TYR A 796 -30.63 18.64 -15.11
N LEU A 797 -30.55 17.38 -14.67
CA LEU A 797 -31.32 16.32 -15.30
C LEU A 797 -31.89 15.29 -14.34
N LEU A 798 -33.02 14.69 -14.71
CA LEU A 798 -33.53 13.51 -14.02
C LEU A 798 -32.68 12.28 -14.39
N HIS A 799 -32.16 11.56 -13.38
CA HIS A 799 -31.24 10.48 -13.63
C HIS A 799 -31.95 9.15 -13.97
N ALA A 800 -31.48 8.53 -15.04
CA ALA A 800 -31.77 7.18 -15.49
C ALA A 800 -33.25 6.87 -15.72
N LEU A 801 -33.86 7.64 -16.62
CA LEU A 801 -35.22 7.42 -17.08
C LEU A 801 -35.35 6.10 -17.86
N SER A 802 -36.42 5.42 -17.52
CA SER A 802 -37.00 4.20 -18.07
C SER A 802 -38.51 4.31 -17.90
N GLU A 803 -39.30 3.44 -18.50
CA GLU A 803 -40.77 3.49 -18.33
C GLU A 803 -41.17 3.55 -16.84
N LYS A 804 -40.46 2.77 -16.00
CA LYS A 804 -40.71 2.74 -14.54
C LYS A 804 -40.29 4.02 -13.83
N THR A 805 -39.08 4.54 -14.08
CA THR A 805 -38.59 5.74 -13.39
C THR A 805 -39.27 7.01 -13.92
N TYR A 806 -39.71 7.01 -15.18
CA TYR A 806 -40.59 8.02 -15.75
C TYR A 806 -41.92 8.11 -14.98
N GLN A 807 -42.63 6.99 -14.81
CA GLN A 807 -43.88 6.95 -14.03
C GLN A 807 -43.70 7.44 -12.59
N MET A 808 -42.56 7.16 -11.97
CA MET A 808 -42.22 7.69 -10.64
C MET A 808 -42.06 9.22 -10.66
N HIS A 809 -41.34 9.77 -11.65
CA HIS A 809 -41.16 11.21 -11.78
C HIS A 809 -42.48 11.92 -12.10
N GLU A 810 -43.33 11.34 -12.94
CA GLU A 810 -44.69 11.82 -13.20
C GLU A 810 -45.52 11.86 -11.91
N ARG A 811 -45.52 10.77 -11.14
CA ARG A 811 -46.27 10.69 -9.89
C ARG A 811 -45.85 11.74 -8.86
N PHE A 812 -44.56 12.03 -8.75
CA PHE A 812 -44.02 12.94 -7.73
C PHE A 812 -43.74 14.36 -8.23
N GLY A 813 -43.99 14.66 -9.52
CA GLY A 813 -43.86 16.00 -10.11
C GLY A 813 -42.43 16.39 -10.51
N GLY A 814 -41.61 15.45 -10.99
CA GLY A 814 -40.21 15.68 -11.34
C GLY A 814 -40.00 16.68 -12.48
N PHE A 815 -40.81 16.62 -13.54
CA PHE A 815 -40.71 17.56 -14.67
C PHE A 815 -41.18 18.96 -14.30
N GLU A 816 -42.27 19.08 -13.53
CA GLU A 816 -42.71 20.37 -12.99
C GLU A 816 -41.68 20.98 -12.05
N PHE A 817 -40.98 20.15 -11.26
CA PHE A 817 -39.85 20.61 -10.45
C PHE A 817 -38.71 21.17 -11.31
N LEU A 818 -38.32 20.50 -12.41
CA LEU A 818 -37.31 21.05 -13.33
C LEU A 818 -37.72 22.39 -13.95
N LYS A 819 -38.99 22.52 -14.38
CA LYS A 819 -39.54 23.78 -14.90
C LYS A 819 -39.48 24.89 -13.85
N LYS A 820 -39.84 24.59 -12.61
CA LYS A 820 -39.74 25.52 -11.48
C LYS A 820 -38.30 26.01 -11.27
N LEU A 821 -37.32 25.10 -11.23
CA LEU A 821 -35.91 25.46 -11.07
C LEU A 821 -35.40 26.35 -12.22
N LYS A 822 -35.81 26.05 -13.45
CA LYS A 822 -35.46 26.87 -14.62
C LYS A 822 -36.07 28.26 -14.57
N ALA A 823 -37.35 28.37 -14.23
CA ALA A 823 -38.03 29.65 -14.06
C ALA A 823 -37.40 30.51 -12.92
N GLN A 824 -36.85 29.86 -11.89
CA GLN A 824 -36.14 30.50 -10.79
C GLN A 824 -34.68 30.87 -11.11
N GLY A 825 -34.15 30.49 -12.28
CA GLY A 825 -32.75 30.71 -12.66
C GLY A 825 -31.74 29.81 -11.95
N LEU A 826 -32.18 28.82 -11.17
CA LEU A 826 -31.32 27.87 -10.45
C LEU A 826 -30.76 26.77 -11.38
N VAL A 827 -31.37 26.60 -12.55
CA VAL A 827 -30.91 25.71 -13.62
C VAL A 827 -31.04 26.41 -14.97
N ARG A 828 -30.02 26.36 -15.82
CA ARG A 828 -30.09 26.98 -17.17
C ARG A 828 -30.73 26.05 -18.20
N HIS A 829 -30.30 24.79 -18.24
CA HIS A 829 -30.83 23.78 -19.16
C HIS A 829 -31.35 22.55 -18.43
N ILE A 830 -32.54 22.08 -18.81
CA ILE A 830 -33.19 20.92 -18.19
C ILE A 830 -33.25 19.70 -19.13
N GLY A 831 -33.01 18.51 -18.59
CA GLY A 831 -32.98 17.28 -19.37
C GLY A 831 -33.15 16.00 -18.57
N PHE A 832 -32.82 14.86 -19.18
CA PHE A 832 -32.79 13.55 -18.52
C PHE A 832 -31.77 12.61 -19.17
N SER A 833 -31.27 11.65 -18.39
CA SER A 833 -30.51 10.51 -18.92
C SER A 833 -31.43 9.32 -19.14
N PHE A 834 -31.22 8.53 -20.19
CA PHE A 834 -32.20 7.53 -20.63
C PHE A 834 -31.60 6.13 -20.85
N HIS A 835 -32.31 5.08 -20.42
CA HIS A 835 -31.86 3.67 -20.47
C HIS A 835 -32.99 2.68 -20.85
N ASP A 836 -33.87 3.07 -21.76
CA ASP A 836 -34.97 2.21 -22.23
C ASP A 836 -35.11 2.22 -23.76
N LYS A 837 -36.24 1.70 -24.26
CA LYS A 837 -36.50 1.56 -25.70
C LYS A 837 -36.94 2.87 -26.38
N PRO A 838 -36.76 3.01 -27.70
CA PRO A 838 -37.10 4.24 -28.44
C PRO A 838 -38.56 4.69 -28.34
N ASP A 839 -39.52 3.77 -28.24
CA ASP A 839 -40.94 4.06 -28.05
C ASP A 839 -41.21 4.77 -26.72
N VAL A 840 -40.51 4.36 -25.65
CA VAL A 840 -40.58 5.05 -24.35
C VAL A 840 -39.93 6.43 -24.43
N LEU A 841 -38.81 6.58 -25.16
CA LEU A 841 -38.18 7.89 -25.36
C LEU A 841 -39.12 8.86 -26.09
N GLU A 842 -39.74 8.40 -27.18
CA GLU A 842 -40.69 9.16 -27.98
C GLU A 842 -41.90 9.59 -27.15
N LYS A 843 -42.44 8.69 -26.33
CA LYS A 843 -43.53 8.99 -25.38
C LYS A 843 -43.15 10.13 -24.43
N ILE A 844 -41.97 10.06 -23.81
CA ILE A 844 -41.51 11.09 -22.85
C ILE A 844 -41.28 12.43 -23.55
N LEU A 845 -40.62 12.43 -24.71
CA LEU A 845 -40.33 13.66 -25.47
C LEU A 845 -41.58 14.31 -26.05
N SER A 846 -42.61 13.51 -26.36
CA SER A 846 -43.92 14.02 -26.77
C SER A 846 -44.68 14.67 -25.61
N ALA A 847 -44.57 14.11 -24.41
CA ALA A 847 -45.24 14.64 -23.21
C ALA A 847 -44.52 15.88 -22.63
N HIS A 848 -43.19 15.92 -22.69
CA HIS A 848 -42.36 16.95 -22.05
C HIS A 848 -41.56 17.76 -23.08
N SER A 849 -42.27 18.60 -23.84
CA SER A 849 -41.66 19.47 -24.85
C SER A 849 -40.62 20.43 -24.27
N GLU A 850 -40.73 20.78 -22.98
CA GLU A 850 -39.83 21.66 -22.22
C GLU A 850 -38.40 21.12 -22.03
N VAL A 851 -38.19 19.81 -22.20
CA VAL A 851 -36.86 19.19 -22.10
C VAL A 851 -35.99 19.68 -23.26
N GLU A 852 -34.77 20.13 -22.96
CA GLU A 852 -33.85 20.70 -23.96
C GLU A 852 -32.80 19.71 -24.47
N PHE A 853 -32.45 18.72 -23.65
CA PHE A 853 -31.42 17.75 -23.97
C PHE A 853 -31.72 16.37 -23.39
N VAL A 854 -31.14 15.36 -24.03
CA VAL A 854 -31.16 13.97 -23.56
C VAL A 854 -29.75 13.43 -23.48
N GLN A 855 -29.46 12.69 -22.41
CA GLN A 855 -28.20 11.98 -22.24
C GLN A 855 -28.37 10.49 -22.60
N LEU A 856 -27.71 10.04 -23.67
CA LEU A 856 -27.88 8.72 -24.28
C LEU A 856 -26.59 7.89 -24.25
N GLN A 857 -26.73 6.58 -24.05
CA GLN A 857 -25.64 5.62 -24.21
C GLN A 857 -25.41 5.39 -25.72
N ILE A 858 -24.28 5.89 -26.24
CA ILE A 858 -23.93 5.76 -27.66
C ILE A 858 -22.47 5.33 -27.80
N ASN A 859 -22.26 4.22 -28.50
CA ASN A 859 -20.97 3.72 -28.95
C ASN A 859 -21.20 2.77 -30.14
N TYR A 860 -20.15 2.41 -30.88
CA TYR A 860 -20.30 1.58 -32.09
C TYR A 860 -20.81 0.15 -31.80
N LEU A 861 -20.56 -0.39 -30.59
CA LEU A 861 -21.03 -1.73 -30.21
C LEU A 861 -22.54 -1.76 -29.96
N ASP A 862 -23.10 -0.69 -29.38
CA ASP A 862 -24.53 -0.58 -29.04
C ASP A 862 -25.37 0.06 -30.16
N TRP A 863 -24.71 0.55 -31.22
CA TRP A 863 -25.34 1.31 -32.30
C TRP A 863 -26.50 0.56 -32.95
N ASP A 864 -26.22 -0.67 -33.41
CA ASP A 864 -27.17 -1.56 -34.08
C ASP A 864 -27.54 -2.78 -33.24
N ASP A 865 -27.22 -2.76 -31.95
CA ASP A 865 -27.57 -3.85 -31.05
C ASP A 865 -29.10 -3.94 -30.90
N PRO A 866 -29.71 -5.13 -31.06
CA PRO A 866 -31.17 -5.28 -31.00
C PRO A 866 -31.74 -4.97 -29.61
N PHE A 867 -30.92 -5.04 -28.57
CA PHE A 867 -31.30 -4.73 -27.21
C PHE A 867 -31.13 -3.24 -26.88
N TYR A 868 -29.99 -2.63 -27.16
CA TYR A 868 -29.72 -1.23 -26.80
C TYR A 868 -30.28 -0.23 -27.82
N GLN A 869 -30.26 -0.56 -29.11
CA GLN A 869 -30.86 0.24 -30.20
C GLN A 869 -30.40 1.71 -30.20
N ALA A 870 -29.11 1.98 -29.95
CA ALA A 870 -28.61 3.34 -29.73
C ALA A 870 -28.82 4.25 -30.97
N ARG A 871 -28.74 3.70 -32.19
CA ARG A 871 -29.07 4.44 -33.43
C ARG A 871 -30.50 4.98 -33.40
N LYS A 872 -31.48 4.14 -33.07
CA LYS A 872 -32.89 4.55 -33.04
C LYS A 872 -33.17 5.57 -31.95
N LEU A 873 -32.51 5.46 -30.80
CA LEU A 873 -32.59 6.46 -29.72
C LEU A 873 -32.03 7.81 -30.17
N TYR A 874 -30.87 7.80 -30.83
CA TYR A 874 -30.26 8.99 -31.43
C TYR A 874 -31.19 9.63 -32.47
N GLU A 875 -31.70 8.87 -33.43
CA GLU A 875 -32.61 9.34 -34.47
C GLU A 875 -33.91 9.92 -33.89
N THR A 876 -34.44 9.29 -32.84
CA THR A 876 -35.62 9.79 -32.12
C THR A 876 -35.33 11.15 -31.48
N ALA A 877 -34.22 11.28 -30.74
CA ALA A 877 -33.83 12.56 -30.14
C ALA A 877 -33.60 13.67 -31.19
N LYS A 878 -32.98 13.33 -32.33
CA LYS A 878 -32.79 14.26 -33.46
C LYS A 878 -34.12 14.69 -34.08
N ARG A 879 -35.07 13.77 -34.27
CA ARG A 879 -36.41 14.07 -34.81
C ARG A 879 -37.19 15.06 -33.94
N PHE A 880 -37.03 14.97 -32.63
CA PHE A 880 -37.59 15.92 -31.65
C PHE A 880 -36.74 17.19 -31.45
N GLY A 881 -35.65 17.37 -32.21
CA GLY A 881 -34.80 18.56 -32.14
C GLY A 881 -34.05 18.74 -30.82
N LYS A 882 -33.83 17.66 -30.05
CA LYS A 882 -33.18 17.74 -28.73
C LYS A 882 -31.66 17.72 -28.85
N LYS A 883 -30.98 18.44 -27.95
CA LYS A 883 -29.52 18.33 -27.78
C LYS A 883 -29.17 16.94 -27.26
N ILE A 884 -28.06 16.35 -27.71
CA ILE A 884 -27.68 14.97 -27.38
C ILE A 884 -26.35 14.95 -26.63
N MET A 885 -26.39 14.54 -25.36
CA MET A 885 -25.18 14.27 -24.59
C MET A 885 -24.88 12.78 -24.60
N VAL A 886 -23.66 12.39 -24.92
CA VAL A 886 -23.27 10.99 -24.99
C VAL A 886 -22.65 10.56 -23.67
N MET A 887 -23.21 9.50 -23.09
CA MET A 887 -22.61 8.74 -22.00
C MET A 887 -22.12 7.38 -22.51
N GLU A 888 -21.17 6.80 -21.79
CA GLU A 888 -20.55 5.51 -22.13
C GLU A 888 -19.97 5.38 -23.56
N PRO A 889 -19.26 6.40 -24.11
CA PRO A 889 -18.68 6.32 -25.45
C PRO A 889 -17.64 5.20 -25.59
N ILE A 890 -17.00 4.81 -24.48
CA ILE A 890 -16.02 3.72 -24.38
C ILE A 890 -16.55 2.51 -23.57
N LYS A 891 -17.86 2.42 -23.32
CA LYS A 891 -18.54 1.37 -22.55
C LYS A 891 -17.85 0.99 -21.24
N GLY A 892 -17.56 2.01 -20.43
CA GLY A 892 -16.88 1.82 -19.13
C GLY A 892 -15.44 1.32 -19.22
N GLY A 893 -14.74 1.61 -20.32
CA GLY A 893 -13.37 1.18 -20.58
C GLY A 893 -13.27 -0.18 -21.28
N ALA A 894 -14.37 -0.89 -21.50
CA ALA A 894 -14.37 -2.16 -22.22
C ALA A 894 -13.88 -1.99 -23.66
N LEU A 895 -14.31 -0.92 -24.34
CA LEU A 895 -13.88 -0.63 -25.72
C LEU A 895 -12.46 -0.04 -25.81
N ALA A 896 -11.79 0.24 -24.69
CA ALA A 896 -10.38 0.61 -24.65
C ALA A 896 -9.47 -0.61 -24.39
N ASN A 897 -9.98 -1.68 -23.78
CA ASN A 897 -9.20 -2.85 -23.35
C ASN A 897 -9.45 -4.06 -24.28
N LEU A 898 -9.16 -3.88 -25.56
CA LEU A 898 -9.43 -4.88 -26.62
C LEU A 898 -8.17 -5.60 -27.15
N GLU A 899 -6.98 -5.25 -26.66
CA GLU A 899 -5.68 -5.83 -27.08
C GLU A 899 -5.66 -7.36 -27.04
N LYS A 900 -6.37 -7.95 -26.07
CA LYS A 900 -6.52 -9.40 -25.88
C LYS A 900 -7.20 -10.13 -27.05
N PHE A 901 -7.88 -9.41 -27.93
CA PHE A 901 -8.56 -9.97 -29.10
C PHE A 901 -7.70 -9.96 -30.36
N GLN A 902 -6.47 -9.45 -30.31
CA GLN A 902 -5.51 -9.41 -31.43
C GLN A 902 -6.11 -8.79 -32.71
N ILE A 903 -6.97 -7.79 -32.55
CA ILE A 903 -7.72 -7.15 -33.66
C ILE A 903 -6.85 -6.07 -34.28
N GLY A 904 -6.04 -6.46 -35.27
CA GLY A 904 -4.96 -5.61 -35.77
C GLY A 904 -3.89 -5.36 -34.70
N ASN A 905 -2.71 -4.93 -35.09
CA ASN A 905 -1.65 -4.53 -34.15
C ASN A 905 -1.99 -3.17 -33.51
N LEU A 906 -3.14 -3.08 -32.83
CA LEU A 906 -3.65 -1.85 -32.23
C LEU A 906 -3.44 -1.90 -30.71
N ASP A 907 -3.04 -0.76 -30.14
CA ASP A 907 -2.87 -0.57 -28.70
C ASP A 907 -4.13 0.02 -28.05
N ARG A 908 -4.15 0.04 -26.72
CA ARG A 908 -5.23 0.59 -25.89
C ARG A 908 -5.58 2.05 -26.22
N ALA A 909 -4.57 2.89 -26.45
CA ALA A 909 -4.79 4.29 -26.82
C ALA A 909 -5.54 4.40 -28.15
N THR A 910 -5.19 3.54 -29.12
CA THR A 910 -5.85 3.43 -30.41
C THR A 910 -7.29 2.96 -30.27
N PHE A 911 -7.57 1.95 -29.45
CA PHE A 911 -8.95 1.47 -29.22
C PHE A 911 -9.86 2.51 -28.56
N ALA A 912 -9.36 3.22 -27.54
CA ALA A 912 -10.09 4.31 -26.90
C ALA A 912 -10.37 5.45 -27.90
N ARG A 913 -9.35 5.81 -28.69
CA ARG A 913 -9.46 6.81 -29.75
C ARG A 913 -10.50 6.41 -30.80
N THR A 914 -10.51 5.16 -31.26
CA THR A 914 -11.48 4.64 -32.24
C THR A 914 -12.92 4.77 -31.74
N ALA A 915 -13.17 4.43 -30.47
CA ALA A 915 -14.50 4.58 -29.87
C ALA A 915 -14.97 6.04 -29.75
N LEU A 916 -14.07 6.95 -29.35
CA LEU A 916 -14.37 8.38 -29.28
C LEU A 916 -14.60 8.99 -30.67
N ARG A 917 -13.81 8.59 -31.68
CA ARG A 917 -13.95 9.03 -33.07
C ARG A 917 -15.30 8.64 -33.67
N PHE A 918 -15.79 7.43 -33.40
CA PHE A 918 -17.13 7.01 -33.81
C PHE A 918 -18.20 7.99 -33.34
N VAL A 919 -18.22 8.27 -32.03
CA VAL A 919 -19.22 9.15 -31.43
C VAL A 919 -19.05 10.59 -31.93
N ALA A 920 -17.81 11.06 -32.07
CA ALA A 920 -17.50 12.41 -32.57
C ALA A 920 -17.90 12.64 -34.03
N SER A 921 -18.10 11.57 -34.82
CA SER A 921 -18.62 11.66 -36.19
C SER A 921 -20.14 11.91 -36.26
N LEU A 922 -20.84 11.75 -35.13
CA LEU A 922 -22.28 12.00 -35.03
C LEU A 922 -22.57 13.46 -34.66
N ASP A 923 -23.76 13.95 -34.96
CA ASP A 923 -24.18 15.31 -34.60
C ASP A 923 -24.67 15.37 -33.14
N VAL A 924 -23.70 15.42 -32.21
CA VAL A 924 -23.90 15.38 -30.76
C VAL A 924 -23.33 16.61 -30.02
N ASP A 925 -23.81 16.83 -28.80
CA ASP A 925 -23.54 18.01 -27.98
C ASP A 925 -22.48 17.90 -26.90
N VAL A 926 -22.32 16.74 -26.26
CA VAL A 926 -21.24 16.51 -25.29
C VAL A 926 -20.84 15.06 -25.40
N ILE A 927 -19.54 14.75 -25.33
CA ILE A 927 -19.03 13.38 -25.25
C ILE A 927 -18.40 13.19 -23.88
N LEU A 928 -19.09 12.48 -22.99
CA LEU A 928 -18.63 12.31 -21.62
C LEU A 928 -17.65 11.16 -21.51
N SER A 929 -16.40 11.48 -21.18
CA SER A 929 -15.35 10.50 -20.95
C SER A 929 -14.98 10.45 -19.47
N GLY A 930 -15.10 9.26 -18.87
CA GLY A 930 -14.58 9.00 -17.53
C GLY A 930 -13.08 8.72 -17.61
N MET A 931 -12.25 9.70 -17.31
CA MET A 931 -10.80 9.61 -17.39
C MET A 931 -10.24 9.29 -16.01
N SER A 932 -9.36 8.28 -15.91
CA SER A 932 -8.82 7.79 -14.63
C SER A 932 -7.30 8.01 -14.46
N ALA A 933 -6.67 8.73 -15.39
CA ALA A 933 -5.26 9.09 -15.37
C ALA A 933 -5.03 10.34 -16.24
N LEU A 934 -3.96 11.09 -15.99
CA LEU A 934 -3.61 12.30 -16.74
C LEU A 934 -3.45 12.05 -18.24
N GLU A 935 -2.85 10.93 -18.63
CA GLU A 935 -2.60 10.58 -20.03
C GLU A 935 -3.91 10.47 -20.82
N HIS A 936 -4.96 9.92 -20.21
CA HIS A 936 -6.29 9.85 -20.83
C HIS A 936 -6.86 11.25 -21.12
N VAL A 937 -6.57 12.24 -20.27
CA VAL A 937 -7.01 13.63 -20.49
C VAL A 937 -6.28 14.21 -21.70
N VAL A 938 -4.96 14.03 -21.76
CA VAL A 938 -4.13 14.51 -22.88
C VAL A 938 -4.57 13.89 -24.20
N GLU A 939 -4.74 12.57 -24.24
CA GLU A 939 -5.13 11.82 -25.44
C GLU A 939 -6.55 12.13 -25.92
N ASN A 940 -7.51 12.21 -24.99
CA ASN A 940 -8.91 12.50 -25.35
C ASN A 940 -9.05 13.95 -25.83
N ARG A 941 -8.32 14.90 -25.23
CA ARG A 941 -8.26 16.28 -25.71
C ARG A 941 -7.73 16.33 -27.13
N LYS A 942 -6.61 15.67 -27.40
CA LYS A 942 -6.02 15.59 -28.73
C LYS A 942 -6.97 14.95 -29.74
N THR A 943 -7.66 13.88 -29.35
CA THR A 943 -8.58 13.13 -30.23
C THR A 943 -9.80 13.96 -30.64
N LEU A 944 -10.29 14.82 -29.75
CA LEU A 944 -11.53 15.58 -29.94
C LEU A 944 -11.28 17.08 -30.22
N ALA A 945 -10.02 17.51 -30.37
CA ALA A 945 -9.67 18.90 -30.65
C ALA A 945 -10.10 19.36 -32.05
N GLU A 946 -10.25 18.43 -33.01
CA GLU A 946 -10.60 18.74 -34.39
C GLU A 946 -11.85 17.96 -34.84
N PRO A 947 -12.64 18.47 -35.81
CA PRO A 947 -13.77 17.75 -36.38
C PRO A 947 -13.38 16.36 -36.91
N VAL A 948 -14.13 15.33 -36.51
CA VAL A 948 -13.82 13.95 -36.86
C VAL A 948 -14.63 13.48 -38.08
N THR A 949 -13.92 13.13 -39.14
CA THR A 949 -14.44 12.33 -40.26
C THR A 949 -13.93 10.90 -40.14
N LEU A 950 -14.82 9.92 -40.26
CA LEU A 950 -14.45 8.50 -40.24
C LEU A 950 -13.77 8.11 -41.56
N THR A 951 -12.58 7.53 -41.47
CA THR A 951 -11.86 6.98 -42.62
C THR A 951 -12.48 5.65 -43.06
N ASP A 952 -12.11 5.16 -44.24
CA ASP A 952 -12.55 3.83 -44.68
C ASP A 952 -11.98 2.71 -43.81
N ASP A 953 -10.81 2.94 -43.20
CA ASP A 953 -10.23 2.03 -42.22
C ASP A 953 -11.02 2.02 -40.90
N ASP A 954 -11.46 3.19 -40.42
CA ASP A 954 -12.35 3.28 -39.25
C ASP A 954 -13.63 2.43 -39.49
N LYS A 955 -14.25 2.58 -40.67
CA LYS A 955 -15.48 1.85 -41.05
C LYS A 955 -15.29 0.33 -41.17
N LYS A 956 -14.11 -0.13 -41.60
CA LYS A 956 -13.78 -1.57 -41.66
C LYS A 956 -13.45 -2.16 -40.29
N LEU A 957 -12.92 -1.35 -39.38
CA LEU A 957 -12.47 -1.79 -38.06
C LEU A 957 -13.65 -2.05 -37.10
N TYR A 958 -14.72 -1.24 -37.15
CA TYR A 958 -15.85 -1.43 -36.22
C TYR A 958 -16.51 -2.81 -36.31
N PRO A 959 -16.86 -3.36 -37.50
CA PRO A 959 -17.43 -4.70 -37.60
C PRO A 959 -16.49 -5.79 -37.05
N GLN A 960 -15.19 -5.69 -37.33
CA GLN A 960 -14.19 -6.65 -36.83
C GLN A 960 -14.14 -6.66 -35.30
N ILE A 961 -14.18 -5.47 -34.67
CA ILE A 961 -14.24 -5.35 -33.22
C ILE A 961 -15.54 -5.94 -32.65
N ILE A 962 -16.67 -5.62 -33.27
CA ILE A 962 -17.98 -6.12 -32.83
C ILE A 962 -18.03 -7.64 -32.88
N ASP A 963 -17.56 -8.24 -33.97
CA ASP A 963 -17.56 -9.70 -34.15
C ASP A 963 -16.66 -10.40 -33.13
N ALA A 964 -15.47 -9.86 -32.88
CA ALA A 964 -14.55 -10.40 -31.87
C ALA A 964 -15.14 -10.33 -30.44
N ILE A 965 -15.77 -9.21 -30.07
CA ILE A 965 -16.42 -9.06 -28.77
C ILE A 965 -17.60 -10.05 -28.63
N LYS A 966 -18.42 -10.21 -29.69
CA LYS A 966 -19.55 -11.14 -29.70
C LYS A 966 -19.08 -12.59 -29.60
N ALA A 967 -18.02 -12.98 -30.31
CA ALA A 967 -17.44 -14.32 -30.24
C ALA A 967 -16.95 -14.67 -28.82
N ALA A 968 -16.49 -13.68 -28.06
CA ALA A 968 -15.96 -13.85 -26.71
C ALA A 968 -17.02 -14.04 -25.60
N HIS A 969 -18.33 -13.90 -25.92
CA HIS A 969 -19.44 -14.03 -24.96
C HIS A 969 -19.23 -13.22 -23.67
N GLN A 970 -18.70 -11.99 -23.77
CA GLN A 970 -18.45 -11.16 -22.60
C GLN A 970 -19.74 -10.68 -21.93
N ILE A 971 -19.74 -10.70 -20.60
CA ILE A 971 -20.75 -10.08 -19.75
C ILE A 971 -20.57 -8.55 -19.87
N PRO A 972 -21.58 -7.78 -20.29
CA PRO A 972 -21.45 -6.34 -20.55
C PRO A 972 -21.47 -5.51 -19.27
N CYS A 973 -20.67 -5.87 -18.26
CA CYS A 973 -20.59 -5.14 -17.00
C CYS A 973 -19.75 -3.87 -17.16
N THR A 974 -20.35 -2.71 -16.87
CA THR A 974 -19.64 -1.42 -16.88
C THR A 974 -18.98 -1.09 -15.55
N ALA A 975 -19.03 -1.97 -14.53
CA ALA A 975 -18.45 -1.73 -13.21
C ALA A 975 -18.91 -0.43 -12.51
N CYS A 976 -20.14 0.00 -12.76
CA CYS A 976 -20.77 1.17 -12.10
C CYS A 976 -21.05 0.98 -10.60
N ARG A 977 -20.95 -0.26 -10.10
CA ARG A 977 -21.16 -0.67 -8.69
C ARG A 977 -22.54 -0.34 -8.09
N TYR A 978 -23.52 0.11 -8.88
CA TYR A 978 -24.90 0.32 -8.40
C TYR A 978 -25.53 -0.94 -7.79
N CYS A 979 -25.13 -2.11 -8.27
CA CYS A 979 -25.59 -3.40 -7.76
C CYS A 979 -25.12 -3.72 -6.34
N GLU A 980 -24.01 -3.13 -5.86
CA GLU A 980 -23.45 -3.43 -4.54
C GLU A 980 -24.25 -2.76 -3.41
N ALA A 981 -24.74 -1.54 -3.64
CA ALA A 981 -25.57 -0.82 -2.69
C ALA A 981 -26.84 -1.61 -2.32
N GLU A 982 -27.46 -2.22 -3.34
CA GLU A 982 -28.69 -3.01 -3.24
C GLU A 982 -28.46 -4.47 -2.85
N CYS A 983 -27.21 -4.95 -2.84
CA CYS A 983 -26.92 -6.32 -2.43
C CYS A 983 -26.99 -6.43 -0.90
N PRO A 984 -27.95 -7.19 -0.33
CA PRO A 984 -28.05 -7.35 1.13
C PRO A 984 -26.84 -8.08 1.71
N LYS A 985 -26.14 -8.86 0.88
CA LYS A 985 -24.93 -9.61 1.22
C LYS A 985 -23.64 -8.86 0.90
N LYS A 986 -23.73 -7.65 0.33
CA LYS A 986 -22.58 -6.79 -0.02
C LYS A 986 -21.54 -7.51 -0.89
N ILE A 987 -22.00 -8.35 -1.81
CA ILE A 987 -21.14 -9.08 -2.75
C ILE A 987 -20.49 -8.08 -3.72
N PRO A 988 -19.16 -8.15 -3.97
CA PRO A 988 -18.45 -7.32 -4.96
C PRO A 988 -18.76 -7.78 -6.39
N ILE A 989 -20.01 -7.64 -6.79
CA ILE A 989 -20.56 -8.22 -8.03
C ILE A 989 -19.72 -7.86 -9.26
N PRO A 990 -19.34 -6.60 -9.52
CA PRO A 990 -18.56 -6.25 -10.70
C PRO A 990 -17.19 -6.91 -10.77
N ASP A 991 -16.53 -7.10 -9.63
CA ASP A 991 -15.21 -7.73 -9.55
C ASP A 991 -15.30 -9.23 -9.92
N ILE A 992 -16.36 -9.90 -9.47
CA ILE A 992 -16.64 -11.30 -9.81
C ILE A 992 -17.01 -11.44 -11.30
N LEU A 993 -17.83 -10.54 -11.86
CA LEU A 993 -18.18 -10.55 -13.28
C LEU A 993 -16.94 -10.26 -14.16
N ALA A 994 -16.03 -9.40 -13.71
CA ALA A 994 -14.77 -9.14 -14.41
C ALA A 994 -13.89 -10.40 -14.47
N LEU A 995 -13.82 -11.18 -13.38
CA LEU A 995 -13.12 -12.46 -13.38
C LEU A 995 -13.75 -13.49 -14.32
N LEU A 996 -15.07 -13.56 -14.39
CA LEU A 996 -15.76 -14.39 -15.39
C LEU A 996 -15.42 -13.97 -16.82
N ASN A 997 -15.39 -12.68 -17.11
CA ASN A 997 -15.00 -12.16 -18.43
C ASN A 997 -13.55 -12.47 -18.79
N ASN A 998 -12.63 -12.37 -17.83
CA ASN A 998 -11.23 -12.74 -18.03
C ASN A 998 -11.06 -14.23 -18.25
N HIS A 999 -11.90 -15.06 -17.61
CA HIS A 999 -11.93 -16.50 -17.87
C HIS A 999 -12.48 -16.81 -19.28
N ARG A 1000 -13.58 -16.18 -19.69
CA ARG A 1000 -14.21 -16.39 -21.01
C ARG A 1000 -13.34 -15.93 -22.17
N SER A 1001 -12.62 -14.82 -22.01
CA SER A 1001 -11.76 -14.26 -23.05
C SER A 1001 -10.56 -15.17 -23.38
N ASN A 1002 -10.19 -16.10 -22.49
CA ASN A 1002 -9.02 -16.97 -22.65
C ASN A 1002 -9.40 -18.45 -22.91
N ARG A 1003 -10.63 -18.72 -23.37
CA ARG A 1003 -11.15 -20.08 -23.63
C ARG A 1003 -10.46 -20.84 -24.78
N GLY A 1004 -9.57 -20.20 -25.55
CA GLY A 1004 -8.77 -20.85 -26.59
C GLY A 1004 -7.61 -21.70 -26.06
N GLU A 1005 -7.19 -21.50 -24.81
CA GLU A 1005 -6.20 -22.34 -24.14
C GLU A 1005 -6.92 -23.42 -23.32
N ASN A 1006 -6.79 -24.67 -23.75
CA ASN A 1006 -7.32 -25.85 -23.06
C ASN A 1006 -6.50 -26.15 -21.79
N ASP A 1007 -6.27 -25.15 -20.93
CA ASP A 1007 -5.27 -25.21 -19.88
C ASP A 1007 -5.91 -25.15 -18.48
N ARG A 1008 -5.94 -26.31 -17.82
CA ARG A 1008 -6.25 -26.45 -16.39
C ARG A 1008 -5.40 -25.50 -15.54
N SER A 1009 -4.23 -25.05 -16.02
CA SER A 1009 -3.39 -24.07 -15.34
C SER A 1009 -4.04 -22.68 -15.22
N TYR A 1010 -4.77 -22.20 -16.24
CA TYR A 1010 -5.35 -20.86 -16.22
C TYR A 1010 -6.60 -20.80 -15.34
N LEU A 1011 -7.44 -21.84 -15.38
CA LEU A 1011 -8.55 -21.98 -14.44
C LEU A 1011 -8.03 -22.13 -13.00
N GLY A 1012 -6.94 -22.88 -12.78
CA GLY A 1012 -6.26 -22.98 -11.49
C GLY A 1012 -5.73 -21.64 -10.98
N ARG A 1013 -5.09 -20.85 -11.83
CA ARG A 1013 -4.64 -19.48 -11.51
C ARG A 1013 -5.81 -18.55 -11.17
N THR A 1014 -6.88 -18.60 -11.95
CA THR A 1014 -8.09 -17.77 -11.72
C THR A 1014 -8.81 -18.18 -10.43
N ARG A 1015 -8.88 -19.49 -10.13
CA ARG A 1015 -9.38 -20.02 -8.84
C ARG A 1015 -8.56 -19.52 -7.66
N ASN A 1016 -7.23 -19.57 -7.75
CA ASN A 1016 -6.35 -19.07 -6.70
C ASN A 1016 -6.50 -17.54 -6.52
N HIS A 1017 -6.65 -16.80 -7.61
CA HIS A 1017 -6.93 -15.36 -7.55
C HIS A 1017 -8.26 -15.09 -6.84
N TYR A 1018 -9.33 -15.75 -7.26
CA TYR A 1018 -10.65 -15.66 -6.64
C TYR A 1018 -10.61 -16.02 -5.13
N ARG A 1019 -9.99 -17.16 -4.78
CA ARG A 1019 -9.87 -17.61 -3.39
C ARG A 1019 -9.11 -16.63 -2.51
N ARG A 1020 -8.07 -15.97 -3.04
CA ARG A 1020 -7.28 -14.97 -2.31
C ARG A 1020 -8.01 -13.63 -2.19
N TYR A 1021 -8.64 -13.17 -3.26
CA TYR A 1021 -9.28 -11.85 -3.31
C TYR A 1021 -10.59 -11.79 -2.50
N PHE A 1022 -11.32 -12.90 -2.46
CA PHE A 1022 -12.57 -12.99 -1.72
C PHE A 1022 -12.47 -13.86 -0.46
N PHE A 1023 -11.26 -14.21 0.01
CA PHE A 1023 -11.04 -15.19 1.10
C PHE A 1023 -11.90 -14.92 2.36
N ASP A 1024 -11.82 -13.68 2.86
CA ASP A 1024 -12.46 -13.20 4.10
C ASP A 1024 -13.64 -12.24 3.86
N GLY A 1025 -14.14 -12.15 2.62
CA GLY A 1025 -15.22 -11.24 2.22
C GLY A 1025 -16.40 -11.96 1.55
N PRO A 1026 -17.52 -11.25 1.25
CA PRO A 1026 -18.66 -11.84 0.57
C PRO A 1026 -18.29 -12.39 -0.82
N LYS A 1027 -18.65 -13.64 -1.08
CA LYS A 1027 -18.32 -14.44 -2.28
C LYS A 1027 -19.55 -14.63 -3.17
N ALA A 1028 -19.36 -15.20 -4.36
CA ALA A 1028 -20.45 -15.55 -5.25
C ALA A 1028 -21.43 -16.55 -4.61
N SER A 1029 -20.95 -17.47 -3.75
CA SER A 1029 -21.80 -18.43 -3.01
C SER A 1029 -22.72 -17.78 -1.98
N ASP A 1030 -22.43 -16.56 -1.53
CA ASP A 1030 -23.32 -15.82 -0.63
C ASP A 1030 -24.56 -15.27 -1.35
N CYS A 1031 -24.61 -15.37 -2.69
CA CYS A 1031 -25.73 -14.87 -3.48
C CYS A 1031 -27.02 -15.64 -3.19
N ILE A 1032 -27.96 -15.00 -2.48
CA ILE A 1032 -29.30 -15.53 -2.20
C ILE A 1032 -30.30 -15.37 -3.37
N ALA A 1033 -29.82 -15.00 -4.56
CA ALA A 1033 -30.64 -14.81 -5.77
C ALA A 1033 -31.86 -13.85 -5.62
N CYS A 1034 -31.82 -12.88 -4.70
CA CYS A 1034 -32.94 -11.94 -4.45
C CYS A 1034 -33.31 -11.01 -5.63
N GLY A 1035 -32.46 -10.95 -6.68
CA GLY A 1035 -32.68 -10.16 -7.89
C GLY A 1035 -32.57 -8.63 -7.73
N ALA A 1036 -32.27 -8.11 -6.53
CA ALA A 1036 -32.17 -6.66 -6.28
C ALA A 1036 -31.09 -6.00 -7.15
N CYS A 1037 -29.92 -6.64 -7.25
CA CYS A 1037 -28.82 -6.20 -8.09
C CYS A 1037 -29.20 -6.16 -9.59
N ALA A 1038 -29.93 -7.16 -10.09
CA ALA A 1038 -30.35 -7.24 -11.49
C ALA A 1038 -31.35 -6.12 -11.83
N ARG A 1039 -32.30 -5.82 -10.92
CA ARG A 1039 -33.26 -4.72 -11.08
C ARG A 1039 -32.61 -3.33 -11.10
N ARG A 1040 -31.47 -3.16 -10.44
CA ARG A 1040 -30.70 -1.89 -10.39
C ARG A 1040 -29.65 -1.79 -11.51
N CYS A 1041 -29.31 -2.90 -12.17
CA CYS A 1041 -28.26 -2.93 -13.16
C CYS A 1041 -28.70 -2.18 -14.44
N PRO A 1042 -28.02 -1.08 -14.84
CA PRO A 1042 -28.40 -0.34 -16.03
C PRO A 1042 -28.21 -1.16 -17.32
N GLN A 1043 -27.30 -2.14 -17.29
CA GLN A 1043 -27.02 -3.05 -18.38
C GLN A 1043 -27.94 -4.30 -18.37
N ARG A 1044 -28.94 -4.33 -17.47
CA ARG A 1044 -29.94 -5.40 -17.32
C ARG A 1044 -29.34 -6.83 -17.25
N ILE A 1045 -28.16 -6.95 -16.64
CA ILE A 1045 -27.42 -8.21 -16.50
C ILE A 1045 -28.16 -9.15 -15.54
N GLN A 1046 -28.30 -10.42 -15.91
CA GLN A 1046 -28.82 -11.49 -15.05
C GLN A 1046 -27.77 -11.92 -14.02
N ILE A 1047 -27.43 -10.99 -13.12
CA ILE A 1047 -26.36 -11.15 -12.12
C ILE A 1047 -26.47 -12.45 -11.32
N PRO A 1048 -27.65 -12.88 -10.82
CA PRO A 1048 -27.76 -14.13 -10.08
C PRO A 1048 -27.32 -15.38 -10.86
N GLU A 1049 -27.48 -15.39 -12.19
CA GLU A 1049 -27.04 -16.52 -13.03
C GLU A 1049 -25.53 -16.59 -13.13
N HIS A 1050 -24.88 -15.44 -13.33
CA HIS A 1050 -23.43 -15.35 -13.34
C HIS A 1050 -22.81 -15.60 -11.96
N MET A 1051 -23.48 -15.28 -10.86
CA MET A 1051 -23.00 -15.70 -9.53
C MET A 1051 -23.01 -17.23 -9.40
N ARG A 1052 -24.06 -17.92 -9.87
CA ARG A 1052 -24.10 -19.39 -9.91
C ARG A 1052 -23.00 -19.98 -10.78
N GLU A 1053 -22.71 -19.35 -11.92
CA GLU A 1053 -21.60 -19.73 -12.80
C GLU A 1053 -20.23 -19.55 -12.11
N ALA A 1054 -20.01 -18.42 -11.44
CA ALA A 1054 -18.79 -18.15 -10.68
C ALA A 1054 -18.57 -19.17 -9.56
N VAL A 1055 -19.63 -19.59 -8.86
CA VAL A 1055 -19.54 -20.67 -7.86
C VAL A 1055 -19.05 -21.97 -8.50
N LYS A 1056 -19.67 -22.39 -9.61
CA LYS A 1056 -19.26 -23.62 -10.32
C LYS A 1056 -17.82 -23.57 -10.82
N LEU A 1057 -17.37 -22.42 -11.31
CA LEU A 1057 -16.04 -22.29 -11.91
C LEU A 1057 -14.94 -22.06 -10.86
N PHE A 1058 -15.18 -21.21 -9.86
CA PHE A 1058 -14.14 -20.70 -8.97
C PHE A 1058 -14.17 -21.29 -7.56
N GLU A 1059 -15.32 -21.81 -7.12
CA GLU A 1059 -15.53 -22.33 -5.76
C GLU A 1059 -15.70 -23.84 -5.69
N ALA A 1060 -15.86 -24.53 -6.84
CA ALA A 1060 -15.83 -25.99 -6.88
C ALA A 1060 -14.52 -26.54 -6.26
N LYS A 1061 -14.66 -27.59 -5.44
CA LYS A 1061 -13.54 -28.24 -4.73
C LYS A 1061 -12.52 -28.81 -5.71
#